data_AF-A0A9X4FEY8-F1
#
_entry.id   AF-A0A9X4FEY8-F1
#
_cell.length_a   1.000
_cell.length_b   1.000
_cell.length_c   1.000
_cell.angle_alpha   90.00
_cell.angle_beta   90.00
_cell.angle_gamma   90.00
#
_symmetry.space_group_name_H-M   'P 1'
#
loop_
_entity.id
_entity.type
_entity.pdbx_description
1 polymer ?
#
loop_
_entity_poly.entity_id
_entity_poly.type
_entity_poly.pdbx_seq_one_letter_code
_entity_poly.pdbx_strand_id
1 'polypeptide(L)'
;MNMKLKELFNKKVDRPIEGVIKADDDVALFVELDEYVITDEVAKRLDIFLDAYLNYQGANGVWVSGFFGSGKSHLLKMLALLLQNNPIEDVTPLDIFLEKRPLNEGGIFANDLKRAVNIPSESILFNIDQKADVISKTELDALIAVFVKVFDEHCGFYGKQAYIAQFERELKEDGLLEQFKSKFESISGKSWEHGRARAKRMAGAVDETYNAISGQQVSGILDKYRSDYRLSIEDFADQVKSYISEQEDGFRLNFFVDEVGQYVAGNVKLMTNLQTVAESLATKCNGQAWVIVTAQEDMSSVIGEVDQQSENDFTKIQARFKNRMKLTSQDVAEVIQRRLLEKKDEFIPALSELYHEQENSFKTLFDFADGSQSYKNFKDKDHFIQSYPFIPYQFGLFQSAIQNLSTYGAFEGKHSSVGERSMLGVFQQVAVAIKDHKLGELATFDLMFEGIRTALKTANQQAILRAELNLDNQFAIRLLKALFLVKYVKEFKPTLRNLCVLMHDSFSRNIPSLKLEVEGALNLLEKETYIQRNGDLFEYLTDEEQDIEKAIKDTEIDSDVIASQLDKLIYDGVLKNRKIRWEENNQDYPFSRKLDDKLSGRESELAINIITSFHDYREAFEKHKYDTLFNHELRVVLPESARLVSDLVLYKQTEKYVAHETKATQQDNIKRILTEKGLQNVERYNQLKALTSKLVGSATYFVAGKEVELSGEDGQGKIIRAFGELIKYTYPNLKMLRDIQYRESDIPDIIKKAGQGILGDDTQLPEPQQEMFSHIQSNSRGGVRTTVKSLLEKFESKPYGWSYAAVLCNLAYLCANSKVEVREATNLLDDAELSRALRNMSVHGNLILDPQVEFTPSQLRAVKDFYNDYFEKVAHASEPKAIAKELQDAFLEQASGLDKLLSQASQYPFLRVLSEIVEQLNDFKTKPYTWFMTELVKQEDTWFDYKERTIDPIVKFMKGSQKSIYDAAKQALTDQKANLEYVEGDEYQSIQNALVNADIYKGSSIQQLKADTESLLSKIQAQVKAEQKSSIESICSLETKLTSFEEFKALELERQEQLKAEFTRVVAKLEKQSLIAMLRDEARRFEEQTYSQLVQKLMDWSQPTPEPKHEEKPDAESKNHSVDGKTKTSSGAQSTGKSQIKSVSAKQIKVEYAKPWLSTVSDVEGYVEEYKKALLQAINDGKNIQL
;
A
#
# COMPACT_ATOMS: atom_id res chain seq x y z
N MET A 1 4.24 -48.95 -60.88
CA MET A 1 5.68 -48.59 -60.98
C MET A 1 5.97 -47.53 -59.92
N ASN A 2 7.19 -47.46 -59.37
CA ASN A 2 7.57 -46.34 -58.49
C ASN A 2 7.88 -45.11 -59.34
N MET A 3 6.84 -44.35 -59.70
CA MET A 3 6.99 -43.07 -60.41
C MET A 3 7.58 -42.01 -59.46
N LYS A 4 8.48 -41.17 -59.97
CA LYS A 4 9.13 -40.10 -59.21
C LYS A 4 8.57 -38.72 -59.52
N LEU A 5 8.62 -37.82 -58.53
CA LEU A 5 8.06 -36.47 -58.69
C LEU A 5 8.64 -35.71 -59.89
N LYS A 6 9.94 -35.84 -60.16
CA LYS A 6 10.61 -35.21 -61.33
C LYS A 6 10.06 -35.61 -62.70
N GLU A 7 9.35 -36.74 -62.79
CA GLU A 7 8.79 -37.23 -64.06
C GLU A 7 7.45 -36.54 -64.40
N LEU A 8 6.73 -36.04 -63.37
CA LEU A 8 5.42 -35.38 -63.47
C LEU A 8 5.46 -34.03 -64.21
N PHE A 9 6.55 -33.28 -64.05
CA PHE A 9 6.65 -31.89 -64.49
C PHE A 9 6.96 -31.76 -65.98
N ASN A 10 6.41 -30.72 -66.62
CA ASN A 10 6.62 -30.44 -68.03
C ASN A 10 8.06 -29.94 -68.30
N LYS A 11 8.45 -28.81 -67.70
CA LYS A 11 9.82 -28.31 -67.68
C LYS A 11 10.62 -28.94 -66.52
N LYS A 12 11.93 -29.17 -66.71
CA LYS A 12 12.82 -29.70 -65.65
C LYS A 12 12.89 -28.74 -64.46
N VAL A 13 12.82 -29.28 -63.24
CA VAL A 13 12.91 -28.49 -61.99
C VAL A 13 14.33 -28.05 -61.65
N ASP A 14 15.36 -28.73 -62.16
CA ASP A 14 16.78 -28.40 -61.96
C ASP A 14 17.40 -27.57 -63.11
N ARG A 15 16.58 -26.94 -63.96
CA ARG A 15 17.04 -25.95 -64.96
C ARG A 15 17.46 -24.64 -64.29
N PRO A 16 18.44 -23.89 -64.83
CA PRO A 16 18.74 -22.56 -64.33
C PRO A 16 17.52 -21.64 -64.52
N ILE A 17 17.20 -20.87 -63.48
CA ILE A 17 16.23 -19.78 -63.50
C ILE A 17 17.00 -18.55 -63.00
N GLU A 18 17.38 -17.65 -63.90
CA GLU A 18 18.02 -16.39 -63.48
C GLU A 18 16.98 -15.47 -62.83
N GLY A 19 17.41 -14.75 -61.79
CA GLY A 19 16.56 -13.79 -61.06
C GLY A 19 16.74 -12.34 -61.51
N VAL A 20 17.73 -12.06 -62.37
CA VAL A 20 18.14 -10.71 -62.77
C VAL A 20 18.58 -10.71 -64.23
N ILE A 21 17.77 -10.11 -65.11
CA ILE A 21 18.08 -9.95 -66.55
C ILE A 21 19.43 -9.25 -66.75
N LYS A 22 20.27 -9.80 -67.63
CA LYS A 22 21.37 -9.08 -68.29
C LYS A 22 20.84 -8.54 -69.62
N ALA A 23 20.77 -7.23 -69.78
CA ALA A 23 20.08 -6.61 -70.91
C ALA A 23 20.88 -6.64 -72.24
N ASP A 24 22.12 -7.12 -72.21
CA ASP A 24 23.07 -7.08 -73.34
C ASP A 24 23.21 -8.46 -74.04
N ASP A 25 22.27 -9.38 -73.83
CA ASP A 25 22.31 -10.77 -74.34
C ASP A 25 20.91 -11.20 -74.84
N ASP A 26 20.76 -11.25 -76.17
CA ASP A 26 19.52 -11.60 -76.86
C ASP A 26 19.00 -13.00 -76.50
N VAL A 27 19.91 -13.95 -76.24
CA VAL A 27 19.54 -15.34 -75.87
C VAL A 27 19.00 -15.38 -74.44
N ALA A 28 19.57 -14.59 -73.53
CA ALA A 28 19.03 -14.41 -72.19
C ALA A 28 17.64 -13.73 -72.21
N LEU A 29 17.47 -12.71 -73.05
CA LEU A 29 16.20 -12.01 -73.24
C LEU A 29 15.10 -12.95 -73.77
N PHE A 30 15.40 -13.78 -74.79
CA PHE A 30 14.46 -14.77 -75.31
C PHE A 30 14.05 -15.81 -74.24
N VAL A 31 15.02 -16.37 -73.50
CA VAL A 31 14.74 -17.36 -72.45
C VAL A 31 13.89 -16.78 -71.32
N GLU A 32 14.09 -15.51 -70.94
CA GLU A 32 13.27 -14.86 -69.92
C GLU A 32 11.87 -14.50 -70.44
N LEU A 33 11.73 -14.13 -71.72
CA LEU A 33 10.43 -13.95 -72.38
C LEU A 33 9.62 -15.25 -72.45
N ASP A 34 10.21 -16.40 -72.81
CA ASP A 34 9.55 -17.72 -72.73
C ASP A 34 9.15 -18.06 -71.29
N GLU A 35 10.07 -17.90 -70.34
CA GLU A 35 9.83 -18.24 -68.94
C GLU A 35 8.90 -17.26 -68.19
N TYR A 36 8.55 -16.10 -68.77
CA TYR A 36 7.57 -15.19 -68.20
C TYR A 36 6.15 -15.79 -68.20
N VAL A 37 5.45 -15.66 -67.07
CA VAL A 37 4.08 -16.15 -66.88
C VAL A 37 3.14 -14.97 -66.67
N ILE A 38 2.11 -14.89 -67.51
CA ILE A 38 0.97 -13.99 -67.33
C ILE A 38 0.00 -14.68 -66.37
N THR A 39 -0.19 -14.12 -65.19
CA THR A 39 -1.15 -14.57 -64.18
C THR A 39 -2.53 -13.97 -64.43
N ASP A 40 -3.54 -14.52 -63.78
CA ASP A 40 -4.92 -14.07 -63.96
C ASP A 40 -5.18 -12.67 -63.37
N GLU A 41 -4.39 -12.20 -62.39
CA GLU A 41 -4.45 -10.81 -61.93
C GLU A 41 -3.60 -9.88 -62.80
N VAL A 42 -2.37 -10.26 -63.20
CA VAL A 42 -1.56 -9.49 -64.17
C VAL A 42 -2.33 -9.25 -65.46
N ALA A 43 -3.02 -10.26 -66.01
CA ALA A 43 -3.85 -10.09 -67.21
C ALA A 43 -4.90 -8.98 -67.03
N LYS A 44 -5.65 -8.99 -65.92
CA LYS A 44 -6.68 -7.98 -65.61
C LYS A 44 -6.09 -6.59 -65.35
N ARG A 45 -4.87 -6.49 -64.79
CA ARG A 45 -4.18 -5.20 -64.60
C ARG A 45 -3.62 -4.66 -65.92
N LEU A 46 -3.12 -5.55 -66.77
CA LEU A 46 -2.59 -5.24 -68.09
C LEU A 46 -3.70 -4.79 -69.05
N ASP A 47 -4.87 -5.42 -69.02
CA ASP A 47 -6.07 -5.02 -69.77
C ASP A 47 -6.46 -3.56 -69.49
N ILE A 48 -6.51 -3.17 -68.21
CA ILE A 48 -6.77 -1.79 -67.77
C ILE A 48 -5.66 -0.82 -68.22
N PHE A 49 -4.39 -1.25 -68.21
CA PHE A 49 -3.29 -0.43 -68.74
C PHE A 49 -3.40 -0.26 -70.26
N LEU A 50 -3.71 -1.31 -71.00
CA LEU A 50 -3.83 -1.28 -72.46
C LEU A 50 -5.01 -0.39 -72.90
N ASP A 51 -6.16 -0.47 -72.24
CA ASP A 51 -7.28 0.47 -72.48
C ASP A 51 -6.85 1.92 -72.24
N ALA A 52 -6.22 2.22 -71.10
CA ALA A 52 -5.76 3.58 -70.80
C ALA A 52 -4.64 4.07 -71.75
N TYR A 53 -3.78 3.17 -72.24
CA TYR A 53 -2.73 3.46 -73.22
C TYR A 53 -3.33 3.76 -74.59
N LEU A 54 -4.28 2.96 -75.06
CA LEU A 54 -4.98 3.16 -76.33
C LEU A 54 -5.89 4.40 -76.30
N ASN A 55 -6.65 4.57 -75.21
CA ASN A 55 -7.70 5.56 -75.05
C ASN A 55 -7.31 6.61 -73.99
N TYR A 56 -6.33 7.46 -74.31
CA TYR A 56 -5.76 8.44 -73.37
C TYR A 56 -6.80 9.42 -72.78
N GLN A 57 -6.89 9.47 -71.45
CA GLN A 57 -7.81 10.34 -70.69
C GLN A 57 -7.08 11.31 -69.75
N GLY A 58 -6.06 12.00 -70.28
CA GLY A 58 -5.34 13.05 -69.54
C GLY A 58 -4.56 12.52 -68.33
N ALA A 59 -4.05 11.28 -68.39
CA ALA A 59 -3.15 10.70 -67.39
C ALA A 59 -2.25 9.66 -68.06
N ASN A 60 -0.94 9.84 -67.91
CA ASN A 60 0.14 9.04 -68.51
C ASN A 60 0.99 8.29 -67.46
N GLY A 61 0.67 8.48 -66.17
CA GLY A 61 1.38 7.90 -65.05
C GLY A 61 0.80 6.57 -64.62
N VAL A 62 1.64 5.54 -64.56
CA VAL A 62 1.27 4.16 -64.19
C VAL A 62 2.07 3.69 -62.98
N TRP A 63 1.40 3.18 -61.97
CA TRP A 63 2.00 2.77 -60.70
C TRP A 63 1.92 1.26 -60.50
N VAL A 64 3.07 0.58 -60.52
CA VAL A 64 3.20 -0.86 -60.29
C VAL A 64 3.56 -1.11 -58.82
N SER A 65 2.65 -1.72 -58.06
CA SER A 65 2.81 -1.97 -56.62
C SER A 65 2.62 -3.44 -56.24
N GLY A 66 3.13 -3.81 -55.07
CA GLY A 66 3.15 -5.19 -54.58
C GLY A 66 4.27 -5.39 -53.55
N PHE A 67 4.20 -6.47 -52.78
CA PHE A 67 5.19 -6.84 -51.76
C PHE A 67 6.58 -7.20 -52.35
N PHE A 68 7.58 -7.43 -51.49
CA PHE A 68 8.92 -7.83 -51.93
C PHE A 68 8.92 -9.21 -52.62
N GLY A 69 9.58 -9.35 -53.76
CA GLY A 69 9.56 -10.58 -54.57
C GLY A 69 8.33 -10.79 -55.46
N SER A 70 7.34 -9.88 -55.45
CA SER A 70 6.10 -10.00 -56.24
C SER A 70 6.24 -9.78 -57.76
N GLY A 71 7.44 -9.83 -58.32
CA GLY A 71 7.68 -9.70 -59.77
C GLY A 71 7.59 -8.30 -60.39
N LYS A 72 7.35 -7.21 -59.63
CA LYS A 72 7.17 -5.83 -60.17
C LYS A 72 8.20 -5.40 -61.22
N SER A 73 9.48 -5.51 -60.89
CA SER A 73 10.60 -5.11 -61.75
C SER A 73 10.72 -5.99 -62.99
N HIS A 74 10.33 -7.27 -62.88
CA HIS A 74 10.27 -8.18 -64.03
C HIS A 74 9.11 -7.76 -64.97
N LEU A 75 7.90 -7.52 -64.44
CA LEU A 75 6.78 -6.97 -65.23
C LEU A 75 7.15 -5.65 -65.90
N LEU A 76 7.82 -4.73 -65.19
CA LEU A 76 8.30 -3.46 -65.75
C LEU A 76 9.20 -3.67 -66.98
N LYS A 77 10.18 -4.58 -66.87
CA LYS A 77 11.11 -4.91 -67.96
C LYS A 77 10.42 -5.60 -69.13
N MET A 78 9.52 -6.54 -68.85
CA MET A 78 8.72 -7.21 -69.89
C MET A 78 7.85 -6.22 -70.66
N LEU A 79 7.22 -5.25 -69.99
CA LEU A 79 6.45 -4.20 -70.66
C LEU A 79 7.32 -3.24 -71.50
N ALA A 80 8.54 -2.93 -71.05
CA ALA A 80 9.48 -2.14 -71.83
C ALA A 80 9.84 -2.83 -73.15
N LEU A 81 10.19 -4.12 -73.11
CA LEU A 81 10.47 -4.94 -74.30
C LEU A 81 9.23 -5.10 -75.19
N LEU A 82 8.06 -5.33 -74.60
CA LEU A 82 6.82 -5.62 -75.32
C LEU A 82 6.23 -4.41 -76.06
N LEU A 83 6.35 -3.19 -75.52
CA LEU A 83 5.87 -1.97 -76.20
C LEU A 83 6.84 -1.48 -77.30
N GLN A 84 8.13 -1.76 -77.17
CA GLN A 84 9.11 -1.43 -78.22
C GLN A 84 9.13 -2.50 -79.32
N ASN A 85 8.92 -3.77 -78.96
CA ASN A 85 8.73 -4.92 -79.84
C ASN A 85 9.81 -5.11 -80.94
N ASN A 86 11.05 -4.73 -80.63
CA ASN A 86 12.20 -5.07 -81.46
C ASN A 86 12.29 -6.60 -81.62
N PRO A 87 12.56 -7.13 -82.83
CA PRO A 87 12.74 -8.57 -83.02
C PRO A 87 13.98 -9.08 -82.27
N ILE A 88 13.85 -10.26 -81.67
CA ILE A 88 14.93 -10.98 -80.99
C ILE A 88 15.15 -12.27 -81.79
N GLU A 89 16.31 -12.37 -82.44
CA GLU A 89 16.54 -13.30 -83.55
C GLU A 89 15.42 -13.16 -84.62
N ASP A 90 14.66 -14.23 -84.89
CA ASP A 90 13.58 -14.27 -85.89
C ASP A 90 12.16 -14.04 -85.29
N VAL A 91 12.02 -13.73 -83.98
CA VAL A 91 10.73 -13.71 -83.26
C VAL A 91 10.51 -12.37 -82.55
N THR A 92 9.28 -11.84 -82.52
CA THR A 92 8.99 -10.61 -81.75
C THR A 92 8.50 -10.91 -80.33
N PRO A 93 8.78 -10.04 -79.33
CA PRO A 93 8.21 -10.15 -77.98
C PRO A 93 6.69 -10.30 -77.95
N LEU A 94 5.97 -9.66 -78.89
CA LEU A 94 4.53 -9.78 -79.06
C LEU A 94 4.10 -11.21 -79.41
N ASP A 95 4.81 -11.89 -80.31
CA ASP A 95 4.49 -13.28 -80.70
C ASP A 95 4.64 -14.22 -79.49
N ILE A 96 5.75 -14.10 -78.76
CA ILE A 96 6.01 -14.89 -77.53
C ILE A 96 4.94 -14.62 -76.47
N PHE A 97 4.44 -13.39 -76.36
CA PHE A 97 3.33 -13.06 -75.45
C PHE A 97 2.00 -13.67 -75.90
N LEU A 98 1.73 -13.68 -77.21
CA LEU A 98 0.49 -14.21 -77.77
C LEU A 98 0.37 -15.74 -77.67
N GLU A 99 1.47 -16.47 -77.50
CA GLU A 99 1.45 -17.92 -77.24
C GLU A 99 1.09 -18.29 -75.78
N LYS A 100 1.09 -17.32 -74.84
CA LYS A 100 0.81 -17.55 -73.42
C LYS A 100 -0.68 -17.45 -73.09
N ARG A 101 -1.17 -18.23 -72.12
CA ARG A 101 -2.53 -18.00 -71.55
C ARG A 101 -2.55 -16.69 -70.74
N PRO A 102 -3.63 -15.89 -70.81
CA PRO A 102 -4.87 -16.12 -71.57
C PRO A 102 -4.84 -15.58 -73.01
N LEU A 103 -3.74 -14.94 -73.48
CA LEU A 103 -3.66 -14.31 -74.80
C LEU A 103 -3.80 -15.30 -75.97
N ASN A 104 -3.34 -16.54 -75.80
CA ASN A 104 -3.48 -17.61 -76.80
C ASN A 104 -4.91 -18.12 -76.99
N GLU A 105 -5.84 -17.79 -76.08
CA GLU A 105 -7.28 -18.03 -76.24
C GLU A 105 -7.94 -16.92 -77.11
N GLY A 106 -7.20 -15.84 -77.40
CA GLY A 106 -7.59 -14.75 -78.29
C GLY A 106 -8.47 -13.69 -77.63
N GLY A 107 -9.46 -13.19 -78.36
CA GLY A 107 -10.43 -12.21 -77.87
C GLY A 107 -9.92 -10.76 -77.82
N ILE A 108 -10.60 -9.93 -77.01
CA ILE A 108 -10.39 -8.47 -76.97
C ILE A 108 -9.00 -8.12 -76.44
N PHE A 109 -8.62 -8.64 -75.27
CA PHE A 109 -7.33 -8.41 -74.62
C PHE A 109 -6.13 -8.69 -75.55
N ALA A 110 -6.16 -9.78 -76.32
CA ALA A 110 -5.12 -10.12 -77.29
C ALA A 110 -5.09 -9.19 -78.52
N ASN A 111 -6.24 -8.62 -78.91
CA ASN A 111 -6.31 -7.63 -79.99
C ASN A 111 -5.88 -6.23 -79.51
N ASP A 112 -6.21 -5.86 -78.28
CA ASP A 112 -5.82 -4.56 -77.71
C ASP A 112 -4.31 -4.52 -77.36
N LEU A 113 -3.71 -5.65 -76.97
CA LEU A 113 -2.26 -5.78 -76.92
C LEU A 113 -1.63 -5.54 -78.31
N LYS A 114 -2.11 -6.22 -79.36
CA LYS A 114 -1.63 -5.99 -80.74
C LYS A 114 -1.80 -4.52 -81.17
N ARG A 115 -2.92 -3.89 -80.84
CA ARG A 115 -3.16 -2.46 -81.14
C ARG A 115 -2.20 -1.54 -80.40
N ALA A 116 -1.85 -1.83 -79.15
CA ALA A 116 -0.94 -1.02 -78.35
C ALA A 116 0.51 -1.14 -78.84
N VAL A 117 0.93 -2.35 -79.20
CA VAL A 117 2.28 -2.64 -79.73
C VAL A 117 2.45 -2.14 -81.18
N ASN A 118 1.38 -2.05 -81.96
CA ASN A 118 1.40 -1.44 -83.29
C ASN A 118 1.55 0.11 -83.27
N ILE A 119 1.66 0.76 -82.09
CA ILE A 119 1.98 2.18 -81.99
C ILE A 119 3.51 2.31 -81.93
N PRO A 120 4.17 3.05 -82.85
CA PRO A 120 5.62 3.26 -82.80
C PRO A 120 6.04 3.83 -81.44
N SER A 121 6.89 3.13 -80.70
CA SER A 121 7.33 3.59 -79.39
C SER A 121 8.71 3.13 -78.96
N GLU A 122 9.39 3.96 -78.16
CA GLU A 122 10.67 3.65 -77.53
C GLU A 122 10.52 3.53 -76.01
N SER A 123 11.34 2.66 -75.40
CA SER A 123 11.24 2.29 -73.98
C SER A 123 12.52 2.63 -73.21
N ILE A 124 12.49 3.71 -72.43
CA ILE A 124 13.61 4.15 -71.59
C ILE A 124 13.51 3.47 -70.22
N LEU A 125 14.18 2.31 -70.08
CA LEU A 125 14.24 1.52 -68.84
C LEU A 125 15.44 1.90 -67.96
N PHE A 126 15.20 2.24 -66.69
CA PHE A 126 16.27 2.48 -65.71
C PHE A 126 15.86 2.25 -64.25
N ASN A 127 16.83 1.86 -63.41
CA ASN A 127 16.72 1.91 -61.96
C ASN A 127 17.19 3.28 -61.44
N ILE A 128 16.36 3.95 -60.64
CA ILE A 128 16.62 5.34 -60.22
C ILE A 128 17.75 5.47 -59.19
N ASP A 129 17.86 4.54 -58.23
CA ASP A 129 18.87 4.60 -57.16
C ASP A 129 20.27 4.22 -57.71
N GLN A 130 20.34 3.37 -58.73
CA GLN A 130 21.58 3.04 -59.46
C GLN A 130 22.05 4.14 -60.42
N LYS A 131 21.14 4.89 -61.05
CA LYS A 131 21.49 5.99 -61.97
C LYS A 131 21.75 7.32 -61.27
N ALA A 132 21.30 7.50 -60.03
CA ALA A 132 21.66 8.65 -59.21
C ALA A 132 23.17 8.66 -58.90
N ASP A 133 23.87 9.74 -59.26
CA ASP A 133 25.23 9.95 -58.77
C ASP A 133 25.18 10.26 -57.26
N VAL A 134 26.30 10.08 -56.54
CA VAL A 134 26.37 10.19 -55.07
C VAL A 134 26.35 11.67 -54.59
N ILE A 135 25.25 12.34 -54.88
CA ILE A 135 24.88 13.69 -54.49
C ILE A 135 23.88 13.59 -53.32
N SER A 136 23.82 14.60 -52.45
CA SER A 136 22.99 14.53 -51.26
C SER A 136 21.49 14.44 -51.59
N LYS A 137 20.80 13.42 -51.06
CA LYS A 137 19.33 13.22 -51.20
C LYS A 137 18.45 14.33 -50.57
N THR A 138 19.08 15.43 -50.17
CA THR A 138 18.46 16.67 -49.65
C THR A 138 18.14 17.70 -50.74
N GLU A 139 18.74 17.60 -51.93
CA GLU A 139 18.53 18.55 -53.02
C GLU A 139 17.23 18.24 -53.79
N LEU A 140 16.43 19.28 -54.06
CA LEU A 140 15.12 19.16 -54.72
C LEU A 140 15.23 18.57 -56.13
N ASP A 141 16.27 18.95 -56.86
CA ASP A 141 16.43 18.67 -58.29
C ASP A 141 16.99 17.26 -58.56
N ALA A 142 17.32 16.51 -57.50
CA ALA A 142 17.95 15.19 -57.58
C ALA A 142 17.12 14.11 -58.29
N LEU A 143 15.80 14.28 -58.43
CA LEU A 143 14.96 13.35 -59.21
C LEU A 143 14.91 13.74 -60.70
N ILE A 144 14.66 15.02 -61.01
CA ILE A 144 14.59 15.50 -62.40
C ILE A 144 15.96 15.36 -63.11
N ALA A 145 17.06 15.56 -62.39
CA ALA A 145 18.41 15.34 -62.91
C ALA A 145 18.65 13.90 -63.43
N VAL A 146 18.04 12.88 -62.81
CA VAL A 146 18.16 11.48 -63.28
C VAL A 146 17.33 11.25 -64.54
N PHE A 147 16.10 11.79 -64.62
CA PHE A 147 15.28 11.72 -65.84
C PHE A 147 15.98 12.38 -67.03
N VAL A 148 16.53 13.59 -66.84
CA VAL A 148 17.34 14.30 -67.85
C VAL A 148 18.56 13.48 -68.25
N LYS A 149 19.35 12.99 -67.29
CA LYS A 149 20.55 12.19 -67.54
C LYS A 149 20.27 10.96 -68.39
N VAL A 150 19.20 10.21 -68.11
CA VAL A 150 18.88 8.98 -68.86
C VAL A 150 18.26 9.30 -70.22
N PHE A 151 17.46 10.37 -70.33
CA PHE A 151 16.97 10.86 -71.63
C PHE A 151 18.11 11.36 -72.53
N ASP A 152 19.06 12.11 -71.98
CA ASP A 152 20.26 12.56 -72.69
C ASP A 152 21.13 11.37 -73.13
N GLU A 153 21.35 10.39 -72.25
CA GLU A 153 22.04 9.13 -72.61
C GLU A 153 21.31 8.38 -73.74
N HIS A 154 19.97 8.36 -73.76
CA HIS A 154 19.16 7.78 -74.83
C HIS A 154 19.30 8.55 -76.16
N CYS A 155 19.33 9.88 -76.12
CA CYS A 155 19.60 10.72 -77.29
C CYS A 155 21.08 10.72 -77.75
N GLY A 156 21.97 9.98 -77.09
CA GLY A 156 23.41 9.89 -77.39
C GLY A 156 24.29 11.00 -76.76
N PHE A 157 23.69 11.93 -76.03
CA PHE A 157 24.34 13.03 -75.35
C PHE A 157 25.00 12.59 -74.02
N TYR A 158 25.80 13.48 -73.42
CA TYR A 158 26.61 13.19 -72.23
C TYR A 158 25.86 13.44 -70.92
N GLY A 159 24.85 12.60 -70.61
CA GLY A 159 23.98 12.76 -69.44
C GLY A 159 24.66 12.88 -68.06
N LYS A 160 25.95 12.49 -67.92
CA LYS A 160 26.74 12.73 -66.70
C LYS A 160 26.97 14.22 -66.38
N GLN A 161 26.86 15.12 -67.37
CA GLN A 161 26.98 16.57 -67.17
C GLN A 161 26.00 17.29 -68.09
N ALA A 162 24.78 17.55 -67.61
CA ALA A 162 23.67 18.07 -68.43
C ALA A 162 23.96 19.39 -69.17
N TYR A 163 24.85 20.25 -68.67
CA TYR A 163 25.29 21.45 -69.38
C TYR A 163 26.14 21.14 -70.64
N ILE A 164 26.79 19.96 -70.69
CA ILE A 164 27.46 19.45 -71.90
C ILE A 164 26.43 18.81 -72.83
N ALA A 165 25.46 18.07 -72.30
CA ALA A 165 24.38 17.51 -73.12
C ALA A 165 23.56 18.61 -73.81
N GLN A 166 23.28 19.72 -73.13
CA GLN A 166 22.65 20.91 -73.73
C GLN A 166 23.49 21.51 -74.86
N PHE A 167 24.81 21.64 -74.67
CA PHE A 167 25.73 22.10 -75.72
C PHE A 167 25.79 21.13 -76.93
N GLU A 168 25.77 19.82 -76.69
CA GLU A 168 25.70 18.82 -77.77
C GLU A 168 24.35 18.84 -78.50
N ARG A 169 23.27 19.15 -77.79
CA ARG A 169 21.91 19.24 -78.32
C ARG A 169 21.72 20.48 -79.19
N GLU A 170 22.13 21.66 -78.73
CA GLU A 170 22.11 22.89 -79.53
C GLU A 170 22.98 22.73 -80.79
N LEU A 171 24.16 22.09 -80.68
CA LEU A 171 24.97 21.74 -81.86
C LEU A 171 24.29 20.71 -82.78
N LYS A 172 23.40 19.83 -82.29
CA LYS A 172 22.60 18.92 -83.13
C LYS A 172 21.50 19.69 -83.87
N GLU A 173 20.79 20.57 -83.16
CA GLU A 173 19.73 21.43 -83.70
C GLU A 173 20.27 22.38 -84.79
N ASP A 174 21.45 22.96 -84.60
CA ASP A 174 22.18 23.75 -85.61
C ASP A 174 22.77 22.91 -86.77
N GLY A 175 22.72 21.57 -86.70
CA GLY A 175 23.34 20.67 -87.69
C GLY A 175 24.88 20.66 -87.70
N LEU A 176 25.50 21.15 -86.62
CA LEU A 176 26.95 21.32 -86.49
C LEU A 176 27.65 20.19 -85.70
N LEU A 177 26.91 19.34 -84.96
CA LEU A 177 27.49 18.36 -84.02
C LEU A 177 28.50 17.41 -84.66
N GLU A 178 28.22 16.83 -85.84
CA GLU A 178 29.18 15.93 -86.52
C GLU A 178 30.42 16.66 -87.05
N GLN A 179 30.24 17.92 -87.47
CA GLN A 179 31.36 18.79 -87.85
C GLN A 179 32.22 19.12 -86.61
N PHE A 180 31.58 19.38 -85.45
CA PHE A 180 32.25 19.58 -84.17
C PHE A 180 33.04 18.33 -83.75
N LYS A 181 32.45 17.12 -83.80
CA LYS A 181 33.14 15.86 -83.46
C LYS A 181 34.39 15.65 -84.31
N SER A 182 34.24 15.71 -85.63
CA SER A 182 35.34 15.52 -86.58
C SER A 182 36.44 16.59 -86.42
N LYS A 183 36.04 17.85 -86.25
CA LYS A 183 36.98 18.96 -86.04
C LYS A 183 37.70 18.85 -84.69
N PHE A 184 37.01 18.48 -83.62
CA PHE A 184 37.57 18.22 -82.29
C PHE A 184 38.59 17.09 -82.32
N GLU A 185 38.34 16.01 -83.05
CA GLU A 185 39.29 14.92 -83.19
C GLU A 185 40.56 15.36 -83.95
N SER A 186 40.42 16.13 -85.04
CA SER A 186 41.58 16.69 -85.75
C SER A 186 42.44 17.66 -84.94
N ILE A 187 41.86 18.38 -83.96
CA ILE A 187 42.59 19.32 -83.09
C ILE A 187 43.20 18.59 -81.88
N SER A 188 42.45 17.67 -81.27
CA SER A 188 42.80 17.08 -79.97
C SER A 188 43.43 15.67 -80.03
N GLY A 189 43.38 15.03 -81.21
CA GLY A 189 43.84 13.66 -81.44
C GLY A 189 42.98 12.57 -80.78
N LYS A 190 41.73 12.89 -80.41
CA LYS A 190 40.79 12.02 -79.68
C LYS A 190 39.35 12.29 -80.11
N SER A 191 38.53 11.25 -80.20
CA SER A 191 37.08 11.39 -80.41
C SER A 191 36.42 12.25 -79.31
N TRP A 192 35.32 12.90 -79.68
CA TRP A 192 34.58 13.78 -78.79
C TRP A 192 33.96 13.04 -77.59
N GLU A 193 33.53 11.80 -77.77
CA GLU A 193 32.95 10.95 -76.74
C GLU A 193 33.94 10.71 -75.58
N HIS A 194 35.24 10.67 -75.92
CA HIS A 194 36.35 10.56 -74.98
C HIS A 194 36.85 11.93 -74.47
N GLY A 195 36.59 13.00 -75.22
CA GLY A 195 36.87 14.39 -74.87
C GLY A 195 35.90 14.98 -73.85
N ARG A 196 34.59 14.80 -74.06
CA ARG A 196 33.49 15.28 -73.19
C ARG A 196 33.61 14.78 -71.75
N ALA A 197 34.03 13.53 -71.58
CA ALA A 197 34.37 12.94 -70.28
C ALA A 197 35.53 13.62 -69.52
N ARG A 198 36.28 14.52 -70.17
CA ARG A 198 37.43 15.24 -69.61
C ARG A 198 37.35 16.76 -69.82
N ALA A 199 36.15 17.33 -70.01
CA ALA A 199 35.90 18.73 -70.38
C ALA A 199 36.93 19.75 -69.82
N LYS A 200 37.16 19.78 -68.49
CA LYS A 200 38.14 20.69 -67.84
C LYS A 200 39.59 20.62 -68.36
N ARG A 201 40.04 19.49 -68.90
CA ARG A 201 41.37 19.35 -69.54
C ARG A 201 41.34 19.58 -71.05
N MET A 202 40.16 19.46 -71.67
CA MET A 202 39.97 19.61 -73.12
C MET A 202 39.44 21.01 -73.51
N ALA A 203 39.12 21.86 -72.53
CA ALA A 203 38.43 23.15 -72.72
C ALA A 203 39.03 24.02 -73.84
N GLY A 204 40.36 24.19 -73.89
CA GLY A 204 41.00 24.96 -74.96
C GLY A 204 40.80 24.37 -76.36
N ALA A 205 40.79 23.04 -76.49
CA ALA A 205 40.48 22.36 -77.75
C ALA A 205 38.99 22.42 -78.09
N VAL A 206 38.10 22.47 -77.10
CA VAL A 206 36.66 22.70 -77.29
C VAL A 206 36.40 24.12 -77.79
N ASP A 207 37.01 25.14 -77.15
CA ASP A 207 36.93 26.53 -77.59
C ASP A 207 37.48 26.70 -79.02
N GLU A 208 38.66 26.14 -79.31
CA GLU A 208 39.27 26.19 -80.65
C GLU A 208 38.40 25.51 -81.71
N THR A 209 37.81 24.35 -81.37
CA THR A 209 36.87 23.66 -82.27
C THR A 209 35.60 24.48 -82.49
N TYR A 210 34.98 24.98 -81.42
CA TYR A 210 33.73 25.73 -81.49
C TYR A 210 33.89 27.03 -82.28
N ASN A 211 35.00 27.76 -82.08
CA ASN A 211 35.32 28.95 -82.86
C ASN A 211 35.57 28.62 -84.34
N ALA A 212 36.19 27.48 -84.64
CA ALA A 212 36.44 27.03 -86.01
C ALA A 212 35.18 26.59 -86.77
N ILE A 213 34.12 26.14 -86.10
CA ILE A 213 32.84 25.77 -86.74
C ILE A 213 31.80 26.90 -86.74
N SER A 214 31.72 27.71 -85.69
CA SER A 214 30.70 28.77 -85.55
C SER A 214 31.13 30.12 -86.15
N GLY A 215 32.42 30.29 -86.46
CA GLY A 215 32.99 31.57 -86.88
C GLY A 215 33.07 32.61 -85.76
N GLN A 216 32.72 32.26 -84.52
CA GLN A 216 32.79 33.14 -83.35
C GLN A 216 34.19 33.17 -82.72
N GLN A 217 34.39 34.06 -81.75
CA GLN A 217 35.60 34.16 -80.93
C GLN A 217 35.19 34.12 -79.45
N VAL A 218 35.12 32.91 -78.91
CA VAL A 218 34.71 32.62 -77.52
C VAL A 218 35.80 31.81 -76.82
N SER A 219 35.98 32.06 -75.53
CA SER A 219 36.78 31.23 -74.62
C SER A 219 35.93 30.82 -73.41
N GLY A 220 36.15 29.61 -72.90
CA GLY A 220 35.39 29.03 -71.80
C GLY A 220 33.95 28.69 -72.16
N ILE A 221 33.65 28.26 -73.40
CA ILE A 221 32.26 28.03 -73.86
C ILE A 221 31.51 27.08 -72.91
N LEU A 222 32.12 25.95 -72.53
CA LEU A 222 31.51 24.98 -71.61
C LEU A 222 31.32 25.53 -70.18
N ASP A 223 32.16 26.47 -69.72
CA ASP A 223 31.97 27.10 -68.41
C ASP A 223 30.85 28.15 -68.43
N LYS A 224 30.52 28.76 -69.59
CA LYS A 224 29.32 29.59 -69.78
C LYS A 224 28.05 28.75 -69.76
N TYR A 225 27.99 27.66 -70.54
CA TYR A 225 26.89 26.70 -70.44
C TYR A 225 26.72 26.22 -68.98
N ARG A 226 27.82 25.99 -68.27
CA ARG A 226 27.78 25.59 -66.85
C ARG A 226 27.32 26.68 -65.87
N SER A 227 27.46 27.98 -66.18
CA SER A 227 26.92 29.07 -65.34
C SER A 227 25.46 29.38 -65.64
N ASP A 228 25.06 29.20 -66.90
CA ASP A 228 23.78 29.67 -67.42
C ASP A 228 22.72 28.56 -67.44
N TYR A 229 23.14 27.29 -67.44
CA TYR A 229 22.26 26.12 -67.38
C TYR A 229 21.40 26.13 -66.11
N ARG A 230 20.09 26.16 -66.32
CA ARG A 230 19.06 25.95 -65.30
C ARG A 230 18.21 24.77 -65.74
N LEU A 231 17.84 23.93 -64.79
CA LEU A 231 16.95 22.80 -65.04
C LEU A 231 15.59 23.08 -64.38
N SER A 232 14.52 23.04 -65.16
CA SER A 232 13.17 22.89 -64.65
C SER A 232 12.47 21.66 -65.25
N ILE A 233 11.40 21.23 -64.58
CA ILE A 233 10.56 20.12 -65.05
C ILE A 233 9.80 20.51 -66.32
N GLU A 234 9.53 21.80 -66.55
CA GLU A 234 8.85 22.27 -67.76
C GLU A 234 9.80 22.25 -68.98
N ASP A 235 11.05 22.71 -68.82
CA ASP A 235 12.07 22.65 -69.88
C ASP A 235 12.32 21.20 -70.32
N PHE A 236 12.40 20.25 -69.37
CA PHE A 236 12.53 18.83 -69.68
C PHE A 236 11.31 18.27 -70.43
N ALA A 237 10.09 18.68 -70.05
CA ALA A 237 8.88 18.22 -70.74
C ALA A 237 8.77 18.77 -72.17
N ASP A 238 9.28 19.97 -72.44
CA ASP A 238 9.39 20.50 -73.80
C ASP A 238 10.54 19.87 -74.60
N GLN A 239 11.68 19.51 -73.97
CA GLN A 239 12.75 18.74 -74.62
C GLN A 239 12.27 17.35 -75.09
N VAL A 240 11.52 16.63 -74.23
CA VAL A 240 10.89 15.36 -74.60
C VAL A 240 9.87 15.55 -75.72
N LYS A 241 9.10 16.65 -75.70
CA LYS A 241 8.16 16.99 -76.77
C LYS A 241 8.87 17.24 -78.10
N SER A 242 9.97 17.98 -78.12
CA SER A 242 10.76 18.22 -79.33
C SER A 242 11.27 16.91 -79.93
N TYR A 243 11.83 16.01 -79.10
CA TYR A 243 12.26 14.69 -79.54
C TYR A 243 11.11 13.87 -80.15
N ILE A 244 9.96 13.79 -79.47
CA ILE A 244 8.75 13.12 -80.00
C ILE A 244 8.28 13.75 -81.33
N SER A 245 8.51 15.04 -81.53
CA SER A 245 8.13 15.76 -82.77
C SER A 245 9.12 15.57 -83.93
N GLU A 246 10.29 14.97 -83.70
CA GLU A 246 11.23 14.54 -84.75
C GLU A 246 10.88 13.14 -85.32
N GLN A 247 9.98 12.39 -84.68
CA GLN A 247 9.65 11.00 -85.00
C GLN A 247 8.39 10.84 -85.88
N GLU A 248 7.95 9.60 -86.11
CA GLU A 248 6.75 9.25 -86.88
C GLU A 248 5.45 9.73 -86.22
N ASP A 249 4.39 9.91 -87.01
CA ASP A 249 3.08 10.35 -86.48
C ASP A 249 2.48 9.31 -85.52
N GLY A 250 1.96 9.80 -84.39
CA GLY A 250 1.48 8.97 -83.28
C GLY A 250 2.58 8.34 -82.40
N PHE A 251 3.87 8.60 -82.65
CA PHE A 251 4.99 8.06 -81.87
C PHE A 251 4.87 8.33 -80.36
N ARG A 252 5.42 7.42 -79.54
CA ARG A 252 5.40 7.48 -78.07
C ARG A 252 6.75 7.21 -77.41
N LEU A 253 7.00 7.86 -76.28
CA LEU A 253 8.17 7.61 -75.44
C LEU A 253 7.75 7.13 -74.05
N ASN A 254 8.19 5.93 -73.66
CA ASN A 254 7.79 5.27 -72.42
C ASN A 254 8.96 5.25 -71.42
N PHE A 255 8.87 6.01 -70.33
CA PHE A 255 9.84 5.95 -69.23
C PHE A 255 9.46 4.86 -68.23
N PHE A 256 10.30 3.83 -68.10
CA PHE A 256 10.13 2.70 -67.19
C PHE A 256 11.13 2.81 -66.02
N VAL A 257 10.63 3.24 -64.86
CA VAL A 257 11.46 3.61 -63.70
C VAL A 257 11.34 2.60 -62.56
N ASP A 258 12.41 1.87 -62.30
CA ASP A 258 12.45 0.84 -61.26
C ASP A 258 12.92 1.42 -59.90
N GLU A 259 12.38 0.86 -58.82
CA GLU A 259 12.69 1.12 -57.40
C GLU A 259 12.40 2.55 -56.87
N VAL A 260 11.58 3.32 -57.59
CA VAL A 260 11.10 4.65 -57.18
C VAL A 260 10.64 4.70 -55.72
N GLY A 261 9.88 3.70 -55.27
CA GLY A 261 9.38 3.63 -53.89
C GLY A 261 10.46 3.57 -52.80
N GLN A 262 11.67 3.07 -53.12
CA GLN A 262 12.81 3.11 -52.19
C GLN A 262 13.54 4.46 -52.26
N TYR A 263 13.68 5.05 -53.45
CA TYR A 263 14.40 6.31 -53.65
C TYR A 263 13.74 7.50 -52.96
N VAL A 264 12.41 7.56 -52.94
CA VAL A 264 11.61 8.62 -52.30
C VAL A 264 11.34 8.38 -50.81
N ALA A 265 11.86 7.29 -50.23
CA ALA A 265 11.67 6.94 -48.83
C ALA A 265 12.12 8.07 -47.89
N GLY A 266 11.23 8.47 -46.97
CA GLY A 266 11.50 9.55 -46.01
C GLY A 266 11.54 10.98 -46.59
N ASN A 267 11.31 11.20 -47.89
CA ASN A 267 11.32 12.53 -48.48
C ASN A 267 10.11 12.79 -49.41
N VAL A 268 9.02 13.29 -48.81
CA VAL A 268 7.75 13.65 -49.49
C VAL A 268 7.97 14.52 -50.74
N LYS A 269 8.96 15.43 -50.71
CA LYS A 269 9.20 16.39 -51.80
C LYS A 269 9.65 15.70 -53.10
N LEU A 270 10.41 14.61 -53.01
CA LEU A 270 10.83 13.85 -54.20
C LEU A 270 9.63 13.18 -54.88
N MET A 271 8.65 12.70 -54.10
CA MET A 271 7.39 12.15 -54.64
C MET A 271 6.56 13.24 -55.34
N THR A 272 6.48 14.45 -54.77
CA THR A 272 5.83 15.59 -55.42
C THR A 272 6.51 15.95 -56.74
N ASN A 273 7.84 15.95 -56.78
CA ASN A 273 8.59 16.26 -58.01
C ASN A 273 8.35 15.21 -59.11
N LEU A 274 8.29 13.92 -58.77
CA LEU A 274 7.91 12.86 -59.72
C LEU A 274 6.48 13.04 -60.28
N GLN A 275 5.53 13.42 -59.42
CA GLN A 275 4.17 13.74 -59.85
C GLN A 275 4.17 14.90 -60.85
N THR A 276 4.93 15.98 -60.58
CA THR A 276 5.05 17.12 -61.50
C THR A 276 5.73 16.74 -62.82
N VAL A 277 6.71 15.81 -62.83
CA VAL A 277 7.29 15.28 -64.08
C VAL A 277 6.23 14.60 -64.94
N ALA A 278 5.44 13.69 -64.34
CA ALA A 278 4.36 13.02 -65.06
C ALA A 278 3.30 14.01 -65.58
N GLU A 279 2.86 14.96 -64.75
CA GLU A 279 1.85 15.99 -65.10
C GLU A 279 2.32 16.94 -66.21
N SER A 280 3.59 17.40 -66.17
CA SER A 280 4.16 18.23 -67.23
C SER A 280 4.31 17.46 -68.54
N LEU A 281 4.76 16.21 -68.51
CA LEU A 281 4.81 15.35 -69.71
C LEU A 281 3.42 15.08 -70.29
N ALA A 282 2.43 14.80 -69.43
CA ALA A 282 1.03 14.60 -69.85
C ALA A 282 0.46 15.83 -70.58
N THR A 283 0.83 17.03 -70.12
CA THR A 283 0.32 18.31 -70.61
C THR A 283 1.06 18.80 -71.85
N LYS A 284 2.41 18.74 -71.88
CA LYS A 284 3.21 19.19 -73.03
C LYS A 284 3.14 18.19 -74.19
N CYS A 285 3.24 16.89 -73.91
CA CYS A 285 3.27 15.81 -74.92
C CYS A 285 1.90 15.17 -75.20
N ASN A 286 0.81 15.69 -74.63
CA ASN A 286 -0.59 15.27 -74.90
C ASN A 286 -0.83 13.74 -74.91
N GLY A 287 -0.18 12.99 -74.02
CA GLY A 287 -0.31 11.53 -73.93
C GLY A 287 0.64 10.70 -74.82
N GLN A 288 1.59 11.33 -75.52
CA GLN A 288 2.66 10.61 -76.23
C GLN A 288 3.81 10.19 -75.31
N ALA A 289 4.06 10.91 -74.22
CA ALA A 289 5.06 10.55 -73.21
C ALA A 289 4.41 9.87 -71.99
N TRP A 290 4.86 8.67 -71.62
CA TRP A 290 4.34 7.86 -70.51
C TRP A 290 5.38 7.62 -69.42
N VAL A 291 4.94 7.48 -68.16
CA VAL A 291 5.81 7.25 -67.00
C VAL A 291 5.28 6.08 -66.17
N ILE A 292 5.93 4.92 -66.26
CA ILE A 292 5.58 3.68 -65.57
C ILE A 292 6.62 3.46 -64.46
N VAL A 293 6.17 3.31 -63.20
CA VAL A 293 7.07 3.25 -62.03
C VAL A 293 6.80 2.05 -61.12
N THR A 294 7.84 1.49 -60.48
CA THR A 294 7.68 0.45 -59.44
C THR A 294 7.84 0.99 -58.02
N ALA A 295 7.01 0.50 -57.10
CA ALA A 295 7.10 0.80 -55.68
C ALA A 295 6.67 -0.39 -54.80
N GLN A 296 7.08 -0.38 -53.53
CA GLN A 296 6.60 -1.35 -52.56
C GLN A 296 5.14 -1.04 -52.16
N GLU A 297 4.39 -2.09 -51.82
CA GLU A 297 2.97 -1.99 -51.45
C GLU A 297 2.73 -1.25 -50.13
N ASP A 298 3.59 -1.50 -49.14
CA ASP A 298 3.38 -1.06 -47.76
C ASP A 298 4.43 -0.04 -47.32
N MET A 299 4.30 1.18 -47.85
CA MET A 299 5.21 2.30 -47.55
C MET A 299 5.13 2.77 -46.10
N SER A 300 4.14 2.34 -45.31
CA SER A 300 4.06 2.64 -43.87
C SER A 300 5.28 2.09 -43.13
N SER A 301 5.74 0.89 -43.49
CA SER A 301 6.93 0.25 -42.92
C SER A 301 8.26 0.89 -43.33
N VAL A 302 8.26 1.64 -44.45
CA VAL A 302 9.44 2.30 -45.03
C VAL A 302 9.62 3.71 -44.45
N ILE A 303 8.56 4.30 -43.91
CA ILE A 303 8.57 5.58 -43.19
C ILE A 303 8.52 5.26 -41.69
N GLY A 304 9.68 5.27 -41.03
CA GLY A 304 9.78 5.00 -39.59
C GLY A 304 8.90 5.95 -38.74
N GLU A 305 8.46 5.48 -37.57
CA GLU A 305 7.38 6.00 -36.70
C GLU A 305 7.46 7.51 -36.32
N VAL A 306 7.28 8.41 -37.28
CA VAL A 306 7.21 9.86 -37.10
C VAL A 306 6.17 10.46 -38.07
N ASP A 307 5.25 11.27 -37.53
CA ASP A 307 4.21 12.05 -38.23
C ASP A 307 3.22 11.28 -39.13
N GLN A 308 2.08 10.91 -38.52
CA GLN A 308 0.81 10.51 -39.16
C GLN A 308 0.25 11.54 -40.18
N GLN A 309 0.79 12.76 -40.21
CA GLN A 309 0.47 13.74 -41.25
C GLN A 309 1.07 13.33 -42.61
N SER A 310 2.21 12.65 -42.64
CA SER A 310 2.91 12.28 -43.88
C SER A 310 2.16 11.23 -44.70
N GLU A 311 1.60 10.19 -44.06
CA GLU A 311 0.81 9.14 -44.72
C GLU A 311 -0.42 9.71 -45.45
N ASN A 312 -1.06 10.72 -44.85
CA ASN A 312 -2.23 11.38 -45.40
C ASN A 312 -1.91 12.16 -46.68
N ASP A 313 -0.72 12.77 -46.77
CA ASP A 313 -0.30 13.49 -47.97
C ASP A 313 0.25 12.54 -49.06
N PHE A 314 0.97 11.48 -48.70
CA PHE A 314 1.31 10.41 -49.65
C PHE A 314 0.07 9.78 -50.29
N THR A 315 -1.00 9.55 -49.52
CA THR A 315 -2.26 9.01 -50.03
C THR A 315 -2.91 9.94 -51.08
N LYS A 316 -2.84 11.27 -50.87
CA LYS A 316 -3.32 12.27 -51.84
C LYS A 316 -2.46 12.33 -53.11
N ILE A 317 -1.14 12.18 -52.99
CA ILE A 317 -0.21 12.19 -54.13
C ILE A 317 -0.37 10.92 -54.98
N GLN A 318 -0.45 9.74 -54.35
CA GLN A 318 -0.74 8.48 -55.04
C GLN A 318 -2.07 8.53 -55.82
N ALA A 319 -3.06 9.31 -55.38
CA ALA A 319 -4.36 9.42 -56.07
C ALA A 319 -4.27 10.01 -57.49
N ARG A 320 -3.14 10.64 -57.86
CA ARG A 320 -2.93 11.19 -59.22
C ARG A 320 -2.39 10.18 -60.23
N PHE A 321 -1.68 9.15 -59.77
CA PHE A 321 -1.39 7.96 -60.58
C PHE A 321 -2.67 7.11 -60.68
N LYS A 322 -3.52 7.46 -61.65
CA LYS A 322 -4.84 6.83 -61.88
C LYS A 322 -4.70 5.34 -62.22
N ASN A 323 -3.69 4.99 -63.02
CA ASN A 323 -3.50 3.63 -63.54
C ASN A 323 -2.64 2.83 -62.55
N ARG A 324 -3.23 1.84 -61.88
CA ARG A 324 -2.57 1.10 -60.79
C ARG A 324 -2.53 -0.40 -61.07
N MET A 325 -1.33 -0.94 -61.26
CA MET A 325 -1.07 -2.37 -61.42
C MET A 325 -0.57 -2.94 -60.10
N LYS A 326 -1.51 -3.34 -59.23
CA LYS A 326 -1.20 -4.04 -57.98
C LYS A 326 -1.04 -5.54 -58.24
N LEU A 327 0.08 -6.09 -57.79
CA LEU A 327 0.43 -7.52 -57.81
C LEU A 327 0.26 -8.09 -56.40
N THR A 328 -0.37 -9.26 -56.27
CA THR A 328 -0.77 -9.86 -54.98
C THR A 328 -0.08 -11.21 -54.72
N SER A 329 -0.31 -11.78 -53.53
CA SER A 329 0.21 -13.10 -53.15
C SER A 329 -0.29 -14.24 -54.05
N GLN A 330 -1.41 -14.04 -54.74
CA GLN A 330 -1.99 -15.04 -55.63
C GLN A 330 -1.21 -15.16 -56.93
N ASP A 331 -0.65 -14.06 -57.43
CA ASP A 331 0.24 -14.06 -58.61
C ASP A 331 1.45 -14.97 -58.39
N VAL A 332 2.10 -14.92 -57.22
CA VAL A 332 3.34 -15.68 -56.98
C VAL A 332 3.05 -17.18 -56.83
N ALA A 333 1.93 -17.56 -56.21
CA ALA A 333 1.49 -18.96 -56.19
C ALA A 333 1.20 -19.48 -57.62
N GLU A 334 0.52 -18.67 -58.43
CA GLU A 334 0.20 -19.00 -59.82
C GLU A 334 1.44 -19.07 -60.73
N VAL A 335 2.42 -18.16 -60.55
CA VAL A 335 3.72 -18.22 -61.22
C VAL A 335 4.45 -19.51 -60.84
N ILE A 336 4.46 -19.93 -59.57
CA ILE A 336 5.08 -21.21 -59.19
C ILE A 336 4.32 -22.40 -59.81
N GLN A 337 2.98 -22.39 -59.76
CA GLN A 337 2.13 -23.41 -60.35
C GLN A 337 2.37 -23.57 -61.87
N ARG A 338 2.37 -22.47 -62.64
CA ARG A 338 2.56 -22.50 -64.10
C ARG A 338 4.04 -22.65 -64.52
N ARG A 339 5.00 -21.98 -63.86
CA ARG A 339 6.43 -21.97 -64.27
C ARG A 339 7.24 -23.16 -63.75
N LEU A 340 6.94 -23.67 -62.55
CA LEU A 340 7.71 -24.75 -61.91
C LEU A 340 6.93 -26.06 -61.83
N LEU A 341 5.63 -26.00 -61.57
CA LEU A 341 4.84 -27.18 -61.21
C LEU A 341 3.91 -27.67 -62.34
N GLU A 342 3.95 -27.07 -63.54
CA GLU A 342 3.11 -27.49 -64.67
C GLU A 342 3.31 -28.99 -64.96
N LYS A 343 2.19 -29.71 -65.11
CA LYS A 343 2.17 -31.16 -65.28
C LYS A 343 2.04 -31.51 -66.75
N LYS A 344 2.66 -32.63 -67.15
CA LYS A 344 2.39 -33.22 -68.45
C LYS A 344 1.05 -33.94 -68.44
N ASP A 345 0.34 -33.91 -69.58
CA ASP A 345 -0.97 -34.55 -69.75
C ASP A 345 -0.94 -36.06 -69.44
N GLU A 346 0.17 -36.74 -69.73
CA GLU A 346 0.37 -38.17 -69.47
C GLU A 346 0.18 -38.58 -67.99
N PHE A 347 0.31 -37.64 -67.04
CA PHE A 347 0.22 -37.91 -65.60
C PHE A 347 -0.98 -37.27 -64.88
N ILE A 348 -1.77 -36.46 -65.59
CA ILE A 348 -3.03 -35.89 -65.08
C ILE A 348 -3.99 -36.98 -64.56
N PRO A 349 -4.15 -38.17 -65.20
CA PRO A 349 -5.02 -39.23 -64.68
C PRO A 349 -4.57 -39.79 -63.32
N ALA A 350 -3.27 -40.02 -63.12
CA ALA A 350 -2.75 -40.56 -61.86
C ALA A 350 -2.88 -39.55 -60.70
N LEU A 351 -2.68 -38.26 -60.98
CA LEU A 351 -2.95 -37.19 -60.01
C LEU A 351 -4.46 -37.01 -59.74
N SER A 352 -5.32 -37.32 -60.71
CA SER A 352 -6.78 -37.32 -60.53
C SER A 352 -7.24 -38.43 -59.58
N GLU A 353 -6.68 -39.63 -59.72
CA GLU A 353 -7.00 -40.77 -58.86
C GLU A 353 -6.56 -40.51 -57.40
N LEU A 354 -5.33 -40.03 -57.22
CA LEU A 354 -4.81 -39.60 -55.91
C LEU A 354 -5.64 -38.48 -55.27
N TYR A 355 -6.18 -37.54 -56.05
CA TYR A 355 -7.10 -36.53 -55.55
C TYR A 355 -8.39 -37.18 -54.99
N HIS A 356 -9.05 -38.04 -55.76
CA HIS A 356 -10.32 -38.64 -55.35
C HIS A 356 -10.19 -39.62 -54.17
N GLU A 357 -9.03 -40.24 -53.98
CA GLU A 357 -8.73 -41.00 -52.76
C GLU A 357 -8.63 -40.12 -51.50
N GLN A 358 -8.05 -38.91 -51.63
CA GLN A 358 -7.60 -38.10 -50.49
C GLN A 358 -8.43 -36.82 -50.22
N GLU A 359 -9.34 -36.45 -51.12
CA GLU A 359 -10.19 -35.25 -51.04
C GLU A 359 -10.90 -35.11 -49.69
N ASN A 360 -11.47 -36.21 -49.18
CA ASN A 360 -12.15 -36.25 -47.87
C ASN A 360 -11.18 -36.04 -46.69
N SER A 361 -9.90 -36.39 -46.86
CA SER A 361 -8.85 -36.28 -45.82
C SER A 361 -8.26 -34.87 -45.74
N PHE A 362 -8.30 -34.05 -46.80
CA PHE A 362 -7.54 -32.79 -46.89
C PHE A 362 -7.84 -31.80 -45.74
N LYS A 363 -9.09 -31.75 -45.25
CA LYS A 363 -9.44 -30.91 -44.08
C LYS A 363 -8.81 -31.45 -42.80
N THR A 364 -8.97 -32.75 -42.55
CA THR A 364 -8.38 -33.43 -41.38
C THR A 364 -6.85 -33.35 -41.38
N LEU A 365 -6.21 -33.38 -42.56
CA LEU A 365 -4.77 -33.24 -42.70
C LEU A 365 -4.31 -31.80 -42.50
N PHE A 366 -4.90 -30.83 -43.22
CA PHE A 366 -4.30 -29.50 -43.41
C PHE A 366 -5.04 -28.30 -42.77
N ASP A 367 -6.23 -28.47 -42.19
CA ASP A 367 -6.93 -27.36 -41.53
C ASP A 367 -6.35 -27.08 -40.12
N PHE A 368 -6.10 -25.79 -39.84
CA PHE A 368 -5.57 -25.29 -38.57
C PHE A 368 -6.72 -24.91 -37.62
N ALA A 369 -6.88 -25.67 -36.52
CA ALA A 369 -8.07 -25.58 -35.66
C ALA A 369 -7.99 -24.50 -34.55
N ASP A 370 -6.79 -24.17 -34.07
CA ASP A 370 -6.58 -23.50 -32.78
C ASP A 370 -6.77 -21.96 -32.82
N GLY A 371 -7.60 -21.48 -33.74
CA GLY A 371 -7.83 -20.05 -34.00
C GLY A 371 -6.60 -19.35 -34.58
N SER A 372 -5.79 -20.05 -35.37
CA SER A 372 -4.87 -19.44 -36.35
C SER A 372 -5.68 -18.81 -37.50
N GLN A 373 -5.06 -18.03 -38.37
CA GLN A 373 -5.70 -17.63 -39.63
C GLN A 373 -6.04 -18.87 -40.49
N SER A 374 -7.22 -18.86 -41.11
CA SER A 374 -7.62 -19.92 -42.04
C SER A 374 -6.87 -19.75 -43.37
N TYR A 375 -5.76 -20.47 -43.52
CA TYR A 375 -5.04 -20.57 -44.77
C TYR A 375 -5.85 -21.36 -45.82
N LYS A 376 -5.61 -21.09 -47.11
CA LYS A 376 -6.28 -21.81 -48.20
C LYS A 376 -5.82 -23.26 -48.24
N ASN A 377 -6.77 -24.19 -48.28
CA ASN A 377 -6.54 -25.61 -48.59
C ASN A 377 -6.70 -25.85 -50.11
N PHE A 378 -6.70 -27.10 -50.58
CA PHE A 378 -7.08 -27.43 -51.96
C PHE A 378 -8.55 -27.03 -52.21
N LYS A 379 -8.81 -26.31 -53.32
CA LYS A 379 -10.15 -25.87 -53.71
C LYS A 379 -10.95 -26.97 -54.40
N ASP A 380 -10.27 -27.65 -55.31
CA ASP A 380 -10.78 -28.54 -56.33
C ASP A 380 -9.62 -29.39 -56.90
N LYS A 381 -9.98 -30.31 -57.79
CA LYS A 381 -9.07 -31.24 -58.47
C LYS A 381 -7.97 -30.55 -59.28
N ASP A 382 -8.29 -29.51 -60.02
CA ASP A 382 -7.35 -28.89 -60.95
C ASP A 382 -6.31 -28.06 -60.17
N HIS A 383 -6.74 -27.37 -59.11
CA HIS A 383 -5.89 -26.69 -58.15
C HIS A 383 -4.96 -27.66 -57.38
N PHE A 384 -5.39 -28.91 -57.14
CA PHE A 384 -4.52 -29.97 -56.62
C PHE A 384 -3.45 -30.38 -57.64
N ILE A 385 -3.85 -30.67 -58.89
CA ILE A 385 -2.93 -31.04 -59.97
C ILE A 385 -1.88 -29.94 -60.21
N GLN A 386 -2.28 -28.66 -60.16
CA GLN A 386 -1.40 -27.50 -60.27
C GLN A 386 -0.43 -27.37 -59.08
N SER A 387 -0.89 -27.58 -57.84
CA SER A 387 -0.10 -27.32 -56.63
C SER A 387 0.80 -28.48 -56.19
N TYR A 388 0.39 -29.73 -56.42
CA TYR A 388 1.11 -30.93 -55.97
C TYR A 388 2.58 -30.93 -56.50
N PRO A 389 3.61 -31.21 -55.68
CA PRO A 389 3.60 -31.79 -54.32
C PRO A 389 3.50 -30.78 -53.16
N PHE A 390 3.27 -29.50 -53.44
CA PHE A 390 3.11 -28.46 -52.42
C PHE A 390 1.66 -28.33 -51.97
N ILE A 391 1.47 -27.93 -50.71
CA ILE A 391 0.14 -27.77 -50.09
C ILE A 391 -0.23 -26.27 -50.13
N PRO A 392 -1.44 -25.86 -50.55
CA PRO A 392 -1.75 -24.45 -50.80
C PRO A 392 -1.55 -23.47 -49.64
N TYR A 393 -1.54 -23.92 -48.38
CA TYR A 393 -1.21 -23.06 -47.24
C TYR A 393 0.25 -22.56 -47.29
N GLN A 394 1.15 -23.34 -47.89
CA GLN A 394 2.60 -23.12 -47.84
C GLN A 394 3.01 -21.85 -48.57
N PHE A 395 2.37 -21.52 -49.70
CA PHE A 395 2.64 -20.27 -50.43
C PHE A 395 2.35 -19.04 -49.55
N GLY A 396 1.18 -19.01 -48.90
CA GLY A 396 0.77 -17.91 -48.02
C GLY A 396 1.58 -17.84 -46.73
N LEU A 397 1.74 -18.97 -46.04
CA LEU A 397 2.50 -19.04 -44.78
C LEU A 397 3.98 -18.70 -44.99
N PHE A 398 4.59 -19.17 -46.09
CA PHE A 398 5.98 -18.81 -46.42
C PHE A 398 6.12 -17.33 -46.79
N GLN A 399 5.15 -16.74 -47.49
CA GLN A 399 5.16 -15.29 -47.72
C GLN A 399 5.14 -14.51 -46.40
N SER A 400 4.23 -14.83 -45.48
CA SER A 400 4.16 -14.19 -44.16
C SER A 400 5.44 -14.42 -43.35
N ALA A 401 6.05 -15.60 -43.44
CA ALA A 401 7.34 -15.90 -42.81
C ALA A 401 8.45 -14.97 -43.33
N ILE A 402 8.64 -14.87 -44.66
CA ILE A 402 9.69 -14.03 -45.25
C ILE A 402 9.45 -12.54 -45.00
N GLN A 403 8.21 -12.08 -45.07
CA GLN A 403 7.85 -10.69 -44.75
C GLN A 403 8.24 -10.35 -43.30
N ASN A 404 7.78 -11.13 -42.32
CA ASN A 404 8.10 -10.87 -40.91
C ASN A 404 9.59 -11.08 -40.58
N LEU A 405 10.24 -12.13 -41.10
CA LEU A 405 11.70 -12.31 -40.97
C LEU A 405 12.48 -11.12 -41.53
N SER A 406 12.00 -10.48 -42.60
CA SER A 406 12.61 -9.25 -43.13
C SER A 406 12.39 -8.05 -42.21
N THR A 407 11.19 -7.86 -41.66
CA THR A 407 10.88 -6.79 -40.69
C THR A 407 11.73 -6.89 -39.42
N TYR A 408 11.95 -8.11 -38.90
CA TYR A 408 12.86 -8.36 -37.77
C TYR A 408 14.34 -8.46 -38.20
N GLY A 409 14.65 -8.18 -39.47
CA GLY A 409 16.02 -8.03 -39.97
C GLY A 409 16.85 -9.32 -40.00
N ALA A 410 16.23 -10.47 -40.27
CA ALA A 410 16.89 -11.77 -40.26
C ALA A 410 17.84 -12.02 -41.45
N PHE A 411 17.69 -11.26 -42.54
CA PHE A 411 18.48 -11.36 -43.78
C PHE A 411 19.67 -10.39 -43.82
N GLU A 412 20.67 -10.69 -44.64
CA GLU A 412 21.83 -9.81 -44.85
C GLU A 412 21.44 -8.56 -45.68
N GLY A 413 21.92 -7.38 -45.28
CA GLY A 413 21.54 -6.08 -45.85
C GLY A 413 20.06 -5.68 -45.62
N LYS A 414 19.79 -4.46 -45.14
CA LYS A 414 18.40 -4.05 -44.81
C LYS A 414 17.40 -4.20 -45.97
N HIS A 415 17.82 -3.97 -47.21
CA HIS A 415 16.98 -4.09 -48.41
C HIS A 415 17.67 -4.77 -49.61
N SER A 416 18.92 -5.25 -49.47
CA SER A 416 19.80 -5.50 -50.62
C SER A 416 20.06 -6.96 -51.01
N SER A 417 20.00 -7.92 -50.08
CA SER A 417 20.62 -9.26 -50.31
C SER A 417 19.65 -10.44 -50.34
N VAL A 418 18.34 -10.17 -50.44
CA VAL A 418 17.32 -11.17 -50.82
C VAL A 418 16.88 -11.00 -52.29
N GLY A 419 17.35 -9.94 -52.98
CA GLY A 419 16.91 -9.58 -54.33
C GLY A 419 17.18 -10.64 -55.41
N GLU A 420 18.25 -11.42 -55.25
CA GLU A 420 18.65 -12.45 -56.23
C GLU A 420 17.83 -13.75 -56.14
N ARG A 421 17.11 -13.98 -55.04
CA ARG A 421 16.30 -15.20 -54.82
C ARG A 421 14.84 -14.86 -54.55
N SER A 422 14.10 -14.68 -55.64
CA SER A 422 12.64 -14.70 -55.63
C SER A 422 12.08 -15.95 -54.92
N MET A 423 10.86 -15.85 -54.39
CA MET A 423 10.13 -16.97 -53.77
C MET A 423 10.11 -18.21 -54.67
N LEU A 424 10.01 -18.03 -55.99
CA LEU A 424 10.12 -19.08 -57.00
C LEU A 424 11.39 -19.93 -56.84
N GLY A 425 12.54 -19.31 -56.56
CA GLY A 425 13.82 -20.01 -56.39
C GLY A 425 13.89 -20.85 -55.12
N VAL A 426 13.17 -20.47 -54.05
CA VAL A 426 13.03 -21.30 -52.84
C VAL A 426 12.18 -22.53 -53.13
N PHE A 427 11.00 -22.34 -53.74
CA PHE A 427 10.15 -23.46 -54.16
C PHE A 427 10.85 -24.37 -55.18
N GLN A 428 11.70 -23.81 -56.05
CA GLN A 428 12.55 -24.58 -56.94
C GLN A 428 13.57 -25.44 -56.16
N GLN A 429 14.29 -24.87 -55.19
CA GLN A 429 15.24 -25.64 -54.39
C GLN A 429 14.56 -26.77 -53.59
N VAL A 430 13.35 -26.52 -53.06
CA VAL A 430 12.55 -27.58 -52.42
C VAL A 430 12.09 -28.63 -53.45
N ALA A 431 11.63 -28.23 -54.63
CA ALA A 431 11.24 -29.15 -55.70
C ALA A 431 12.42 -30.00 -56.20
N VAL A 432 13.64 -29.45 -56.20
CA VAL A 432 14.90 -30.17 -56.52
C VAL A 432 15.29 -31.13 -55.39
N ALA A 433 15.10 -30.76 -54.13
CA ALA A 433 15.36 -31.65 -52.99
C ALA A 433 14.44 -32.89 -52.98
N ILE A 434 13.14 -32.69 -53.23
CA ILE A 434 12.13 -33.78 -53.25
C ILE A 434 12.02 -34.48 -54.62
N LYS A 435 12.87 -34.15 -55.61
CA LYS A 435 12.66 -34.58 -57.01
C LYS A 435 12.65 -36.10 -57.24
N ASP A 436 13.27 -36.86 -56.34
CA ASP A 436 13.36 -38.31 -56.35
C ASP A 436 12.38 -39.02 -55.38
N HIS A 437 11.50 -38.26 -54.69
CA HIS A 437 10.35 -38.78 -53.93
C HIS A 437 9.32 -39.47 -54.85
N LYS A 438 8.41 -40.24 -54.27
CA LYS A 438 7.32 -40.96 -54.96
C LYS A 438 6.03 -40.15 -55.06
N LEU A 439 5.15 -40.57 -55.98
CA LEU A 439 3.74 -40.17 -55.96
C LEU A 439 3.10 -40.50 -54.59
N GLY A 440 2.41 -39.52 -53.99
CA GLY A 440 1.83 -39.61 -52.64
C GLY A 440 2.72 -39.06 -51.51
N GLU A 441 3.98 -38.72 -51.79
CA GLU A 441 4.87 -37.99 -50.86
C GLU A 441 4.75 -36.47 -51.13
N LEU A 442 4.98 -35.64 -50.08
CA LEU A 442 4.68 -34.20 -50.04
C LEU A 442 5.91 -33.36 -49.66
N ALA A 443 5.88 -32.07 -50.02
CA ALA A 443 6.83 -31.10 -49.50
C ALA A 443 6.44 -30.68 -48.06
N THR A 444 7.34 -30.85 -47.10
CA THR A 444 7.16 -30.35 -45.72
C THR A 444 7.72 -28.93 -45.58
N PHE A 445 7.19 -28.17 -44.62
CA PHE A 445 7.47 -26.73 -44.52
C PHE A 445 8.91 -26.40 -44.08
N ASP A 446 9.58 -27.31 -43.36
CA ASP A 446 10.97 -27.18 -42.94
C ASP A 446 11.95 -27.06 -44.13
N LEU A 447 11.64 -27.64 -45.28
CA LEU A 447 12.48 -27.58 -46.47
C LEU A 447 12.63 -26.16 -47.03
N MET A 448 11.65 -25.28 -46.75
CA MET A 448 11.70 -23.87 -47.14
C MET A 448 12.85 -23.11 -46.45
N PHE A 449 13.32 -23.60 -45.29
CA PHE A 449 14.47 -23.02 -44.59
C PHE A 449 15.76 -23.21 -45.39
N GLU A 450 16.00 -24.40 -45.96
CA GLU A 450 17.22 -24.66 -46.73
C GLU A 450 17.33 -23.75 -47.96
N GLY A 451 16.20 -23.45 -48.61
CA GLY A 451 16.17 -22.55 -49.78
C GLY A 451 16.56 -21.09 -49.47
N ILE A 452 16.30 -20.62 -48.25
CA ILE A 452 16.70 -19.26 -47.78
C ILE A 452 17.98 -19.25 -46.95
N ARG A 453 18.52 -20.42 -46.59
CA ARG A 453 19.60 -20.59 -45.60
C ARG A 453 20.78 -19.66 -45.82
N THR A 454 21.23 -19.50 -47.08
CA THR A 454 22.39 -18.68 -47.42
C THR A 454 22.10 -17.17 -47.56
N ALA A 455 20.84 -16.72 -47.41
CA ALA A 455 20.45 -15.31 -47.40
C ALA A 455 20.19 -14.78 -45.98
N LEU A 456 19.98 -15.69 -45.01
CA LEU A 456 19.90 -15.37 -43.59
C LEU A 456 21.26 -14.90 -43.07
N LYS A 457 21.26 -13.95 -42.13
CA LYS A 457 22.47 -13.51 -41.42
C LYS A 457 23.22 -14.68 -40.82
N THR A 458 24.55 -14.61 -40.88
CA THR A 458 25.48 -15.57 -40.25
C THR A 458 25.08 -15.97 -38.82
N ALA A 459 24.60 -15.05 -37.96
CA ALA A 459 24.15 -15.37 -36.60
C ALA A 459 22.93 -16.32 -36.58
N ASN A 460 21.91 -16.07 -37.41
CA ASN A 460 20.72 -16.92 -37.53
C ASN A 460 21.07 -18.30 -38.10
N GLN A 461 22.04 -18.37 -39.04
CA GLN A 461 22.59 -19.64 -39.51
C GLN A 461 23.32 -20.38 -38.37
N GLN A 462 24.13 -19.69 -37.56
CA GLN A 462 24.92 -20.31 -36.49
C GLN A 462 24.05 -20.95 -35.39
N ALA A 463 22.94 -20.33 -35.01
CA ALA A 463 22.02 -20.90 -34.01
C ALA A 463 21.49 -22.30 -34.44
N ILE A 464 21.10 -22.44 -35.71
CA ILE A 464 20.60 -23.71 -36.27
C ILE A 464 21.75 -24.68 -36.60
N LEU A 465 22.92 -24.20 -37.04
CA LEU A 465 24.13 -25.01 -37.19
C LEU A 465 24.56 -25.65 -35.85
N ARG A 466 24.44 -24.94 -34.72
CA ARG A 466 24.69 -25.51 -33.38
C ARG A 466 23.70 -26.63 -33.07
N ALA A 467 22.42 -26.49 -33.42
CA ALA A 467 21.43 -27.55 -33.26
C ALA A 467 21.74 -28.77 -34.17
N GLU A 468 22.17 -28.54 -35.41
CA GLU A 468 22.60 -29.60 -36.35
C GLU A 468 23.84 -30.37 -35.87
N LEU A 469 24.73 -29.74 -35.10
CA LEU A 469 25.94 -30.35 -34.54
C LEU A 469 25.71 -31.03 -33.18
N ASN A 470 24.74 -30.55 -32.39
CA ASN A 470 24.51 -31.00 -31.02
C ASN A 470 23.39 -32.05 -30.89
N LEU A 471 22.50 -32.19 -31.87
CA LEU A 471 21.30 -33.05 -31.78
C LEU A 471 21.34 -34.22 -32.77
N ASP A 472 21.42 -35.45 -32.27
CA ASP A 472 21.30 -36.65 -33.11
C ASP A 472 19.92 -36.75 -33.80
N ASN A 473 18.87 -36.19 -33.18
CA ASN A 473 17.49 -36.29 -33.66
C ASN A 473 17.23 -35.35 -34.85
N GLN A 474 17.39 -35.90 -36.06
CA GLN A 474 17.12 -35.22 -37.33
C GLN A 474 15.68 -34.68 -37.46
N PHE A 475 14.68 -35.34 -36.85
CA PHE A 475 13.30 -34.82 -36.89
C PHE A 475 13.15 -33.57 -36.00
N ALA A 476 13.84 -33.50 -34.86
CA ALA A 476 13.88 -32.30 -34.03
C ALA A 476 14.58 -31.13 -34.73
N ILE A 477 15.68 -31.38 -35.44
CA ILE A 477 16.35 -30.36 -36.28
C ILE A 477 15.40 -29.80 -37.34
N ARG A 478 14.65 -30.67 -38.04
CA ARG A 478 13.65 -30.28 -39.05
C ARG A 478 12.51 -29.46 -38.43
N LEU A 479 11.97 -29.90 -37.29
CA LEU A 479 10.93 -29.16 -36.58
C LEU A 479 11.42 -27.78 -36.09
N LEU A 480 12.68 -27.67 -35.65
CA LEU A 480 13.29 -26.40 -35.26
C LEU A 480 13.39 -25.42 -36.43
N LYS A 481 13.69 -25.90 -37.65
CA LYS A 481 13.70 -25.10 -38.89
C LYS A 481 12.30 -24.60 -39.26
N ALA A 482 11.28 -25.45 -39.11
CA ALA A 482 9.89 -25.02 -39.29
C ALA A 482 9.48 -23.95 -38.25
N LEU A 483 9.88 -24.12 -36.98
CA LEU A 483 9.63 -23.15 -35.91
C LEU A 483 10.34 -21.81 -36.11
N PHE A 484 11.58 -21.81 -36.62
CA PHE A 484 12.30 -20.60 -36.99
C PHE A 484 11.55 -19.78 -38.05
N LEU A 485 11.02 -20.43 -39.09
CA LEU A 485 10.27 -19.77 -40.17
C LEU A 485 9.00 -19.07 -39.64
N VAL A 486 8.30 -19.66 -38.67
CA VAL A 486 7.02 -19.13 -38.17
C VAL A 486 7.13 -18.22 -36.94
N LYS A 487 8.31 -18.06 -36.31
CA LYS A 487 8.47 -17.30 -35.04
C LYS A 487 7.75 -15.96 -35.03
N TYR A 488 7.92 -15.17 -36.09
CA TYR A 488 7.37 -13.81 -36.16
C TYR A 488 6.00 -13.72 -36.89
N VAL A 489 5.39 -14.86 -37.27
CA VAL A 489 4.11 -14.92 -37.99
C VAL A 489 2.95 -14.96 -37.00
N LYS A 490 2.46 -13.78 -36.59
CA LYS A 490 1.42 -13.62 -35.56
C LYS A 490 0.09 -14.30 -35.90
N GLU A 491 -0.17 -14.54 -37.17
CA GLU A 491 -1.36 -15.22 -37.71
C GLU A 491 -1.32 -16.74 -37.48
N PHE A 492 -0.13 -17.31 -37.24
CA PHE A 492 0.10 -18.74 -37.07
C PHE A 492 0.37 -19.08 -35.61
N LYS A 493 -0.45 -19.96 -35.02
CA LYS A 493 -0.21 -20.49 -33.67
C LYS A 493 0.54 -21.81 -33.72
N PRO A 494 1.79 -21.90 -33.24
CA PRO A 494 2.58 -23.14 -33.25
C PRO A 494 2.17 -24.10 -32.13
N THR A 495 0.96 -24.66 -32.23
CA THR A 495 0.49 -25.75 -31.38
C THR A 495 1.03 -27.10 -31.86
N LEU A 496 1.04 -28.11 -30.99
CA LEU A 496 1.38 -29.50 -31.35
C LEU A 496 0.57 -29.98 -32.58
N ARG A 497 -0.72 -29.61 -32.70
CA ARG A 497 -1.56 -29.94 -33.87
C ARG A 497 -1.09 -29.22 -35.13
N ASN A 498 -0.89 -27.91 -35.07
CA ASN A 498 -0.51 -27.12 -36.25
C ASN A 498 0.91 -27.46 -36.74
N LEU A 499 1.83 -27.83 -35.82
CA LEU A 499 3.16 -28.31 -36.17
C LEU A 499 3.13 -29.68 -36.86
N CYS A 500 2.20 -30.56 -36.50
CA CYS A 500 1.96 -31.79 -37.27
C CYS A 500 1.52 -31.52 -38.72
N VAL A 501 0.87 -30.38 -39.02
CA VAL A 501 0.50 -29.99 -40.39
C VAL A 501 1.73 -29.54 -41.20
N LEU A 502 2.66 -28.81 -40.57
CA LEU A 502 3.90 -28.36 -41.20
C LEU A 502 4.85 -29.52 -41.54
N MET A 503 4.85 -30.57 -40.70
CA MET A 503 5.74 -31.73 -40.78
C MET A 503 5.12 -32.95 -41.51
N HIS A 504 3.95 -32.80 -42.14
CA HIS A 504 3.25 -33.92 -42.80
C HIS A 504 3.87 -34.26 -44.17
N ASP A 505 4.52 -35.43 -44.28
CA ASP A 505 5.40 -35.80 -45.39
C ASP A 505 4.80 -36.75 -46.44
N SER A 506 3.65 -37.38 -46.17
CA SER A 506 2.90 -38.18 -47.15
C SER A 506 1.45 -38.38 -46.70
N PHE A 507 0.53 -38.45 -47.67
CA PHE A 507 -0.87 -38.87 -47.42
C PHE A 507 -0.98 -40.25 -46.73
N SER A 508 0.06 -41.10 -46.84
CA SER A 508 0.13 -42.39 -46.17
C SER A 508 0.59 -42.32 -44.70
N ARG A 509 1.00 -41.15 -44.19
CA ARG A 509 1.61 -41.00 -42.86
C ARG A 509 0.57 -41.11 -41.74
N ASN A 510 0.79 -42.04 -40.82
CA ASN A 510 -0.07 -42.27 -39.66
C ASN A 510 -0.05 -41.06 -38.70
N ILE A 511 -1.16 -40.33 -38.60
CA ILE A 511 -1.27 -39.08 -37.82
C ILE A 511 -0.93 -39.27 -36.32
N PRO A 512 -1.42 -40.31 -35.61
CA PRO A 512 -0.97 -40.61 -34.24
C PRO A 512 0.55 -40.76 -34.09
N SER A 513 1.23 -41.46 -35.00
CA SER A 513 2.70 -41.61 -34.94
C SER A 513 3.43 -40.28 -35.11
N LEU A 514 3.03 -39.48 -36.10
CA LEU A 514 3.60 -38.15 -36.33
C LEU A 514 3.40 -37.24 -35.12
N LYS A 515 2.25 -37.31 -34.44
CA LYS A 515 2.01 -36.55 -33.21
C LYS A 515 3.00 -36.91 -32.09
N LEU A 516 3.28 -38.20 -31.89
CA LEU A 516 4.23 -38.66 -30.88
C LEU A 516 5.68 -38.27 -31.23
N GLU A 517 6.05 -38.29 -32.51
CA GLU A 517 7.36 -37.82 -32.99
C GLU A 517 7.54 -36.31 -32.79
N VAL A 518 6.51 -35.49 -33.10
CA VAL A 518 6.52 -34.04 -32.84
C VAL A 518 6.55 -33.75 -31.34
N GLU A 519 5.76 -34.45 -30.53
CA GLU A 519 5.75 -34.26 -29.06
C GLU A 519 7.11 -34.64 -28.43
N GLY A 520 7.72 -35.75 -28.84
CA GLY A 520 9.07 -36.14 -28.42
C GLY A 520 10.16 -35.15 -28.86
N ALA A 521 10.05 -34.60 -30.08
CA ALA A 521 10.96 -33.58 -30.59
C ALA A 521 10.83 -32.25 -29.85
N LEU A 522 9.61 -31.78 -29.55
CA LEU A 522 9.37 -30.56 -28.78
C LEU A 522 9.95 -30.66 -27.37
N ASN A 523 9.69 -31.76 -26.67
CA ASN A 523 10.22 -32.00 -25.32
C ASN A 523 11.77 -31.97 -25.29
N LEU A 524 12.43 -32.47 -26.36
CA LEU A 524 13.88 -32.42 -26.52
C LEU A 524 14.39 -30.99 -26.80
N LEU A 525 13.74 -30.26 -27.69
CA LEU A 525 14.12 -28.87 -28.02
C LEU A 525 13.88 -27.91 -26.83
N GLU A 526 12.83 -28.13 -26.04
CA GLU A 526 12.49 -27.33 -24.85
C GLU A 526 13.49 -27.59 -23.70
N LYS A 527 13.91 -28.85 -23.53
CA LYS A 527 14.97 -29.26 -22.59
C LYS A 527 16.32 -28.62 -22.93
N GLU A 528 16.78 -28.74 -24.18
CA GLU A 528 18.04 -28.12 -24.63
C GLU A 528 17.92 -26.59 -24.86
N THR A 529 16.74 -26.01 -24.59
CA THR A 529 16.46 -24.56 -24.63
C THR A 529 16.66 -23.92 -26.01
N TYR A 530 16.35 -24.65 -27.08
CA TYR A 530 16.20 -24.10 -28.44
C TYR A 530 14.81 -23.49 -28.68
N ILE A 531 13.82 -23.89 -27.89
CA ILE A 531 12.44 -23.38 -27.94
C ILE A 531 11.92 -23.07 -26.53
N GLN A 532 10.90 -22.20 -26.45
CA GLN A 532 10.09 -21.98 -25.25
C GLN A 532 8.67 -22.49 -25.44
N ARG A 533 7.99 -22.79 -24.33
CA ARG A 533 6.57 -23.12 -24.28
C ARG A 533 5.79 -22.05 -23.50
N ASN A 534 4.74 -21.49 -24.10
CA ASN A 534 3.74 -20.69 -23.38
C ASN A 534 2.36 -21.34 -23.54
N GLY A 535 1.84 -21.93 -22.46
CA GLY A 535 0.61 -22.71 -22.48
C GLY A 535 0.73 -23.94 -23.40
N ASP A 536 0.12 -23.87 -24.58
CA ASP A 536 0.18 -24.91 -25.62
C ASP A 536 0.81 -24.42 -26.95
N LEU A 537 1.46 -23.25 -26.92
CA LEU A 537 2.25 -22.70 -28.01
C LEU A 537 3.75 -22.96 -27.80
N PHE A 538 4.45 -23.33 -28.87
CA PHE A 538 5.89 -23.61 -28.87
C PHE A 538 6.62 -22.65 -29.81
N GLU A 539 7.63 -21.94 -29.33
CA GLU A 539 8.25 -20.83 -30.07
C GLU A 539 9.78 -20.96 -30.13
N TYR A 540 10.38 -20.67 -31.29
CA TYR A 540 11.83 -20.63 -31.48
C TYR A 540 12.50 -19.54 -30.64
N LEU A 541 13.61 -19.86 -29.97
CA LEU A 541 14.44 -18.90 -29.24
C LEU A 541 15.68 -18.52 -30.07
N THR A 542 15.85 -17.22 -30.36
CA THR A 542 17.11 -16.65 -30.89
C THR A 542 18.21 -16.68 -29.83
N ASP A 543 19.48 -16.57 -30.23
CA ASP A 543 20.63 -16.63 -29.30
C ASP A 543 20.46 -15.71 -28.06
N GLU A 544 20.05 -14.45 -28.25
CA GLU A 544 19.77 -13.51 -27.14
C GLU A 544 18.67 -14.02 -26.19
N GLU A 545 17.60 -14.61 -26.74
CA GLU A 545 16.48 -15.17 -25.95
C GLU A 545 16.84 -16.51 -25.30
N GLN A 546 17.71 -17.32 -25.92
CA GLN A 546 18.21 -18.57 -25.34
C GLN A 546 19.11 -18.32 -24.14
N ASP A 547 20.00 -17.33 -24.23
CA ASP A 547 20.92 -17.01 -23.13
C ASP A 547 20.16 -16.37 -21.96
N ILE A 548 19.13 -15.56 -22.24
CA ILE A 548 18.16 -15.08 -21.23
C ILE A 548 17.38 -16.25 -20.62
N GLU A 549 16.88 -17.20 -21.41
CA GLU A 549 16.10 -18.33 -20.89
C GLU A 549 16.95 -19.31 -20.06
N LYS A 550 18.22 -19.54 -20.45
CA LYS A 550 19.20 -20.28 -19.64
C LYS A 550 19.48 -19.56 -18.33
N ALA A 551 19.78 -18.26 -18.36
CA ALA A 551 20.03 -17.48 -17.14
C ALA A 551 18.81 -17.38 -16.21
N ILE A 552 17.57 -17.45 -16.75
CA ILE A 552 16.35 -17.66 -15.97
C ILE A 552 16.36 -19.06 -15.33
N LYS A 553 16.57 -20.13 -16.10
CA LYS A 553 16.61 -21.52 -15.58
C LYS A 553 17.73 -21.76 -14.55
N ASP A 554 18.85 -21.06 -14.68
CA ASP A 554 20.01 -21.11 -13.76
C ASP A 554 19.85 -20.17 -12.54
N THR A 555 18.78 -19.36 -12.48
CA THR A 555 18.53 -18.49 -11.32
C THR A 555 18.14 -19.33 -10.10
N GLU A 556 19.03 -19.41 -9.10
CA GLU A 556 18.80 -20.12 -7.84
C GLU A 556 17.62 -19.54 -7.04
N ILE A 557 16.82 -20.38 -6.38
CA ILE A 557 15.66 -19.97 -5.55
C ILE A 557 15.54 -20.86 -4.31
N ASP A 558 15.37 -20.21 -3.15
CA ASP A 558 15.12 -20.88 -1.89
C ASP A 558 13.74 -21.54 -1.85
N SER A 559 13.67 -22.79 -1.37
CA SER A 559 12.41 -23.56 -1.27
C SER A 559 11.32 -22.84 -0.47
N ASP A 560 11.70 -22.07 0.55
CA ASP A 560 10.75 -21.29 1.36
C ASP A 560 10.14 -20.10 0.58
N VAL A 561 10.81 -19.56 -0.45
CA VAL A 561 10.22 -18.55 -1.34
C VAL A 561 9.11 -19.16 -2.19
N ILE A 562 9.32 -20.37 -2.71
CA ILE A 562 8.32 -21.14 -3.47
C ILE A 562 7.12 -21.48 -2.56
N ALA A 563 7.38 -22.00 -1.35
CA ALA A 563 6.34 -22.26 -0.36
C ALA A 563 5.54 -20.98 -0.01
N SER A 564 6.20 -19.84 0.18
CA SER A 564 5.53 -18.55 0.44
C SER A 564 4.67 -18.04 -0.72
N GLN A 565 4.95 -18.46 -1.96
CA GLN A 565 4.14 -18.13 -3.12
C GLN A 565 2.94 -19.07 -3.24
N LEU A 566 3.10 -20.34 -2.89
CA LEU A 566 2.01 -21.32 -2.85
C LEU A 566 1.00 -20.99 -1.72
N ASP A 567 1.48 -20.57 -0.54
CA ASP A 567 0.65 -20.03 0.55
C ASP A 567 -0.24 -18.86 0.06
N LYS A 568 0.34 -17.91 -0.68
CA LYS A 568 -0.41 -16.80 -1.30
C LYS A 568 -1.40 -17.27 -2.36
N LEU A 569 -0.99 -18.14 -3.28
CA LEU A 569 -1.85 -18.67 -4.35
C LEU A 569 -3.10 -19.35 -3.78
N ILE A 570 -2.96 -20.12 -2.70
CA ILE A 570 -4.09 -20.84 -2.11
C ILE A 570 -4.89 -19.96 -1.15
N TYR A 571 -4.26 -19.35 -0.14
CA TYR A 571 -5.01 -18.63 0.90
C TYR A 571 -5.48 -17.24 0.48
N ASP A 572 -4.69 -16.49 -0.28
CA ASP A 572 -5.08 -15.15 -0.77
C ASP A 572 -5.73 -15.22 -2.17
N GLY A 573 -5.41 -16.26 -2.97
CA GLY A 573 -6.00 -16.49 -4.30
C GLY A 573 -7.31 -17.29 -4.31
N VAL A 574 -7.37 -18.45 -3.65
CA VAL A 574 -8.59 -19.30 -3.63
C VAL A 574 -9.51 -18.91 -2.47
N LEU A 575 -9.01 -18.94 -1.23
CA LEU A 575 -9.81 -18.64 -0.03
C LEU A 575 -10.14 -17.15 0.13
N LYS A 576 -9.19 -16.27 -0.21
CA LYS A 576 -9.23 -14.78 -0.16
C LYS A 576 -9.40 -14.15 1.23
N ASN A 577 -10.10 -14.83 2.15
CA ASN A 577 -10.43 -14.34 3.48
C ASN A 577 -9.51 -14.93 4.56
N ARG A 578 -9.35 -14.20 5.68
CA ARG A 578 -8.63 -14.65 6.89
C ARG A 578 -9.56 -15.13 8.02
N LYS A 579 -10.86 -15.15 7.74
CA LYS A 579 -11.90 -15.76 8.56
C LYS A 579 -12.85 -16.52 7.64
N ILE A 580 -13.44 -17.61 8.13
CA ILE A 580 -14.53 -18.32 7.44
C ILE A 580 -15.81 -18.05 8.22
N ARG A 581 -16.84 -17.58 7.51
CA ARG A 581 -18.19 -17.48 8.04
C ARG A 581 -18.84 -18.85 7.97
N TRP A 582 -19.31 -19.37 9.11
CA TRP A 582 -20.08 -20.60 9.13
C TRP A 582 -21.57 -20.28 8.94
N GLU A 583 -22.22 -20.93 7.96
CA GLU A 583 -23.56 -20.53 7.50
C GLU A 583 -24.66 -20.81 8.53
N GLU A 584 -24.50 -21.85 9.36
CA GLU A 584 -25.49 -22.28 10.35
C GLU A 584 -25.70 -21.22 11.46
N ASN A 585 -24.63 -20.61 11.99
CA ASN A 585 -24.73 -19.57 13.04
C ASN A 585 -24.37 -18.14 12.58
N ASN A 586 -23.90 -17.96 11.34
CA ASN A 586 -23.45 -16.69 10.75
C ASN A 586 -22.25 -16.00 11.44
N GLN A 587 -21.43 -16.75 12.20
CA GLN A 587 -20.23 -16.25 12.89
C GLN A 587 -18.95 -16.39 12.02
N ASP A 588 -18.09 -15.37 12.07
CA ASP A 588 -16.80 -15.35 11.37
C ASP A 588 -15.66 -15.91 12.26
N TYR A 589 -15.20 -17.13 11.97
CA TYR A 589 -14.13 -17.80 12.71
C TYR A 589 -12.74 -17.54 12.08
N PRO A 590 -11.74 -17.04 12.83
CA PRO A 590 -10.36 -16.95 12.37
C PRO A 590 -9.69 -18.32 12.30
N PHE A 591 -8.69 -18.48 11.41
CA PHE A 591 -7.94 -19.72 11.28
C PHE A 591 -6.44 -19.49 11.06
N SER A 592 -5.63 -20.39 11.61
CA SER A 592 -4.20 -20.52 11.30
C SER A 592 -4.02 -21.07 9.89
N ARG A 593 -3.13 -20.45 9.11
CA ARG A 593 -2.67 -21.00 7.82
C ARG A 593 -1.51 -21.96 8.08
N LYS A 594 -1.56 -23.18 7.57
CA LYS A 594 -0.42 -24.11 7.56
C LYS A 594 -0.22 -24.68 6.16
N LEU A 595 1.01 -24.67 5.68
CA LEU A 595 1.41 -25.32 4.42
C LEU A 595 2.45 -26.37 4.76
N ASP A 596 2.19 -27.64 4.43
CA ASP A 596 3.09 -28.75 4.72
C ASP A 596 3.55 -28.77 6.20
N ASP A 597 2.58 -28.69 7.12
CA ASP A 597 2.72 -28.55 8.57
C ASP A 597 3.38 -27.23 9.09
N LYS A 598 4.04 -26.42 8.23
CA LYS A 598 4.63 -25.12 8.60
C LYS A 598 3.54 -24.04 8.80
N LEU A 599 3.56 -23.34 9.95
CA LEU A 599 2.62 -22.24 10.26
C LEU A 599 2.97 -20.95 9.49
N SER A 600 1.96 -20.33 8.85
CA SER A 600 2.03 -19.02 8.19
C SER A 600 1.17 -17.99 8.94
N GLY A 601 1.80 -16.90 9.40
CA GLY A 601 1.11 -15.75 9.99
C GLY A 601 0.84 -15.86 11.50
N ARG A 602 -0.39 -15.54 11.92
CA ARG A 602 -0.81 -15.59 13.34
C ARG A 602 -1.48 -16.93 13.64
N GLU A 603 -1.16 -17.50 14.79
CA GLU A 603 -1.85 -18.67 15.31
C GLU A 603 -3.29 -18.33 15.77
N SER A 604 -4.16 -19.33 15.75
CA SER A 604 -5.59 -19.28 16.09
C SER A 604 -6.07 -20.71 16.39
N GLU A 605 -7.12 -20.84 17.22
CA GLU A 605 -7.60 -22.12 17.75
C GLU A 605 -7.97 -23.18 16.70
N LEU A 606 -8.39 -22.75 15.51
CA LEU A 606 -8.65 -23.58 14.34
C LEU A 606 -7.49 -23.41 13.34
N ALA A 607 -7.11 -24.46 12.64
CA ALA A 607 -6.16 -24.37 11.53
C ALA A 607 -6.71 -25.00 10.25
N ILE A 608 -6.23 -24.50 9.10
CA ILE A 608 -6.36 -25.17 7.80
C ILE A 608 -4.94 -25.51 7.38
N ASN A 609 -4.65 -26.80 7.22
CA ASN A 609 -3.33 -27.33 6.88
C ASN A 609 -3.38 -27.98 5.50
N ILE A 610 -2.63 -27.43 4.55
CA ILE A 610 -2.68 -27.83 3.16
C ILE A 610 -1.41 -28.61 2.83
N ILE A 611 -1.61 -29.88 2.49
CA ILE A 611 -0.57 -30.87 2.22
C ILE A 611 -0.39 -30.94 0.69
N THR A 612 0.83 -30.67 0.24
CA THR A 612 1.13 -30.44 -1.18
C THR A 612 1.69 -31.70 -1.86
N SER A 613 2.27 -31.54 -3.05
CA SER A 613 3.09 -32.57 -3.70
C SER A 613 4.43 -32.83 -2.97
N PHE A 614 4.84 -31.95 -2.05
CA PHE A 614 6.20 -31.94 -1.47
C PHE A 614 6.31 -32.57 -0.08
N HIS A 615 5.21 -33.00 0.53
CA HIS A 615 5.20 -33.53 1.89
C HIS A 615 5.54 -35.03 1.91
N ASP A 616 6.56 -35.42 2.69
CA ASP A 616 7.04 -36.82 2.80
C ASP A 616 5.95 -37.84 3.18
N TYR A 617 4.84 -37.39 3.77
CA TYR A 617 3.75 -38.23 4.26
C TYR A 617 2.42 -37.99 3.53
N ARG A 618 2.44 -37.29 2.39
CA ARG A 618 1.29 -36.99 1.52
C ARG A 618 0.32 -38.16 1.28
N GLU A 619 0.85 -39.37 1.06
CA GLU A 619 0.04 -40.56 0.77
C GLU A 619 -0.35 -41.35 2.03
N ALA A 620 0.16 -40.96 3.21
CA ALA A 620 -0.15 -41.60 4.49
C ALA A 620 -1.49 -41.09 5.03
N PHE A 621 -2.60 -41.41 4.34
CA PHE A 621 -3.95 -40.97 4.72
C PHE A 621 -4.32 -41.30 6.18
N GLU A 622 -3.86 -42.45 6.70
CA GLU A 622 -4.02 -42.79 8.12
C GLU A 622 -3.30 -41.80 9.05
N LYS A 623 -2.11 -41.32 8.69
CA LYS A 623 -1.41 -40.28 9.46
C LYS A 623 -2.22 -38.98 9.46
N HIS A 624 -2.78 -38.56 8.33
CA HIS A 624 -3.64 -37.37 8.26
C HIS A 624 -4.93 -37.52 9.09
N LYS A 625 -5.48 -38.75 9.23
CA LYS A 625 -6.56 -39.04 10.18
C LYS A 625 -6.08 -38.93 11.64
N TYR A 626 -4.95 -39.56 12.00
CA TYR A 626 -4.40 -39.47 13.36
C TYR A 626 -4.06 -38.03 13.77
N ASP A 627 -3.41 -37.26 12.89
CA ASP A 627 -3.04 -35.88 13.15
C ASP A 627 -4.28 -34.99 13.40
N THR A 628 -5.38 -35.21 12.68
CA THR A 628 -6.64 -34.44 12.81
C THR A 628 -7.56 -34.91 13.95
N LEU A 629 -7.20 -35.97 14.68
CA LEU A 629 -7.87 -36.35 15.94
C LEU A 629 -7.37 -35.53 17.14
N PHE A 630 -6.08 -35.19 17.16
CA PHE A 630 -5.44 -34.47 18.28
C PHE A 630 -5.24 -32.99 17.99
N ASN A 631 -4.99 -32.62 16.73
CA ASN A 631 -4.90 -31.23 16.30
C ASN A 631 -6.26 -30.77 15.78
N HIS A 632 -6.71 -29.59 16.23
CA HIS A 632 -7.94 -28.95 15.76
C HIS A 632 -7.73 -28.28 14.39
N GLU A 633 -7.42 -29.09 13.39
CA GLU A 633 -7.12 -28.65 12.04
C GLU A 633 -7.86 -29.43 10.96
N LEU A 634 -8.19 -28.72 9.89
CA LEU A 634 -8.66 -29.27 8.64
C LEU A 634 -7.44 -29.59 7.78
N ARG A 635 -7.19 -30.86 7.47
CA ARG A 635 -6.16 -31.24 6.48
C ARG A 635 -6.77 -31.30 5.08
N VAL A 636 -6.11 -30.68 4.11
CA VAL A 636 -6.51 -30.68 2.68
C VAL A 636 -5.32 -31.21 1.88
N VAL A 637 -5.44 -32.42 1.33
CA VAL A 637 -4.36 -33.07 0.57
C VAL A 637 -4.62 -32.91 -0.92
N LEU A 638 -3.76 -32.16 -1.60
CA LEU A 638 -3.91 -31.83 -3.02
C LEU A 638 -3.63 -33.07 -3.92
N PRO A 639 -4.21 -33.17 -5.13
CA PRO A 639 -3.79 -34.15 -6.14
C PRO A 639 -2.32 -33.94 -6.54
N GLU A 640 -1.70 -34.97 -7.14
CA GLU A 640 -0.33 -34.85 -7.63
C GLU A 640 -0.30 -33.97 -8.90
N SER A 641 0.67 -33.07 -8.99
CA SER A 641 0.88 -32.24 -10.17
C SER A 641 2.33 -31.81 -10.28
N ALA A 642 3.09 -32.47 -11.16
CA ALA A 642 4.45 -32.06 -11.52
C ALA A 642 4.48 -30.65 -12.13
N ARG A 643 3.43 -30.26 -12.88
CA ARG A 643 3.32 -28.93 -13.51
C ARG A 643 3.18 -27.79 -12.49
N LEU A 644 2.47 -28.01 -11.38
CA LEU A 644 2.38 -26.99 -10.32
C LEU A 644 3.79 -26.60 -9.82
N VAL A 645 4.72 -27.56 -9.76
CA VAL A 645 6.10 -27.37 -9.33
C VAL A 645 6.91 -26.58 -10.35
N SER A 646 7.00 -27.10 -11.59
CA SER A 646 7.81 -26.48 -12.66
C SER A 646 7.39 -25.04 -12.89
N ASP A 647 6.09 -24.80 -12.93
CA ASP A 647 5.53 -23.52 -13.36
C ASP A 647 5.68 -22.47 -12.24
N LEU A 648 5.67 -22.88 -10.95
CA LEU A 648 5.97 -22.01 -9.81
C LEU A 648 7.45 -21.65 -9.70
N VAL A 649 8.34 -22.62 -9.90
CA VAL A 649 9.79 -22.41 -9.94
C VAL A 649 10.11 -21.42 -11.07
N LEU A 650 9.71 -21.74 -12.30
CA LEU A 650 9.96 -20.91 -13.48
C LEU A 650 9.31 -19.52 -13.37
N TYR A 651 8.12 -19.43 -12.75
CA TYR A 651 7.49 -18.14 -12.44
C TYR A 651 8.36 -17.27 -11.53
N LYS A 652 8.91 -17.84 -10.44
CA LYS A 652 9.79 -17.09 -9.53
C LYS A 652 11.19 -16.85 -10.11
N GLN A 653 11.69 -17.72 -10.97
CA GLN A 653 12.95 -17.50 -11.71
C GLN A 653 12.83 -16.31 -12.64
N THR A 654 11.76 -16.30 -13.45
CA THR A 654 11.46 -15.18 -14.35
C THR A 654 11.22 -13.88 -13.56
N GLU A 655 10.50 -13.93 -12.43
CA GLU A 655 10.27 -12.75 -11.58
C GLU A 655 11.58 -12.19 -10.98
N LYS A 656 12.44 -13.04 -10.40
CA LYS A 656 13.72 -12.66 -9.79
C LYS A 656 14.71 -12.11 -10.84
N TYR A 657 14.84 -12.80 -11.98
CA TYR A 657 15.75 -12.43 -13.06
C TYR A 657 15.33 -11.12 -13.74
N VAL A 658 14.07 -11.00 -14.18
CA VAL A 658 13.57 -9.79 -14.86
C VAL A 658 13.65 -8.56 -13.94
N ALA A 659 13.38 -8.71 -12.63
CA ALA A 659 13.48 -7.62 -11.67
C ALA A 659 14.92 -7.16 -11.35
N HIS A 660 15.92 -7.98 -11.68
CA HIS A 660 17.34 -7.64 -11.65
C HIS A 660 17.78 -7.01 -12.98
N GLU A 661 17.69 -7.74 -14.08
CA GLU A 661 18.30 -7.33 -15.36
C GLU A 661 17.67 -6.10 -15.98
N THR A 662 16.36 -5.86 -15.77
CA THR A 662 15.70 -4.63 -16.25
C THR A 662 16.30 -3.35 -15.65
N LYS A 663 17.04 -3.45 -14.53
CA LYS A 663 17.79 -2.34 -13.92
C LYS A 663 19.27 -2.31 -14.32
N ALA A 664 19.83 -3.44 -14.73
CA ALA A 664 21.26 -3.59 -15.04
C ALA A 664 21.58 -3.31 -16.50
N THR A 665 20.77 -3.82 -17.44
CA THR A 665 21.08 -3.74 -18.87
C THR A 665 20.74 -2.38 -19.49
N GLN A 666 21.62 -1.92 -20.37
CA GLN A 666 21.40 -0.71 -21.18
C GLN A 666 20.92 -1.01 -22.59
N GLN A 667 20.94 -2.27 -23.05
CA GLN A 667 20.58 -2.64 -24.42
C GLN A 667 19.06 -2.74 -24.60
N ASP A 668 18.50 -1.99 -25.56
CA ASP A 668 17.05 -1.91 -25.74
C ASP A 668 16.42 -3.20 -26.32
N ASN A 669 17.19 -4.02 -27.06
CA ASN A 669 16.76 -5.38 -27.45
C ASN A 669 16.47 -6.24 -26.22
N ILE A 670 17.44 -6.34 -25.31
CA ILE A 670 17.30 -7.11 -24.07
C ILE A 670 16.17 -6.55 -23.21
N LYS A 671 16.00 -5.21 -23.09
CA LYS A 671 14.85 -4.61 -22.38
C LYS A 671 13.51 -5.03 -22.99
N ARG A 672 13.40 -5.12 -24.32
CA ARG A 672 12.19 -5.61 -25.00
C ARG A 672 11.91 -7.08 -24.64
N ILE A 673 12.92 -7.95 -24.76
CA ILE A 673 12.80 -9.38 -24.40
C ILE A 673 12.42 -9.54 -22.91
N LEU A 674 13.06 -8.82 -21.99
CA LEU A 674 12.73 -8.85 -20.56
C LEU A 674 11.30 -8.37 -20.27
N THR A 675 10.81 -7.36 -21.00
CA THR A 675 9.43 -6.87 -20.90
C THR A 675 8.44 -7.95 -21.37
N GLU A 676 8.74 -8.62 -22.48
CA GLU A 676 7.93 -9.70 -23.03
C GLU A 676 7.90 -10.94 -22.12
N LYS A 677 9.06 -11.38 -21.62
CA LYS A 677 9.17 -12.41 -20.56
C LYS A 677 8.37 -12.01 -19.31
N GLY A 678 8.38 -10.72 -18.94
CA GLY A 678 7.56 -10.17 -17.87
C GLY A 678 6.06 -10.33 -18.10
N LEU A 679 5.57 -10.02 -19.31
CA LEU A 679 4.17 -10.22 -19.70
C LEU A 679 3.76 -11.69 -19.70
N GLN A 680 4.58 -12.56 -20.31
CA GLN A 680 4.39 -14.02 -20.28
C GLN A 680 4.33 -14.55 -18.82
N ASN A 681 5.10 -13.97 -17.90
CA ASN A 681 5.07 -14.37 -16.50
C ASN A 681 3.76 -13.99 -15.77
N VAL A 682 3.07 -12.93 -16.21
CA VAL A 682 1.72 -12.58 -15.73
C VAL A 682 0.68 -13.57 -16.23
N GLU A 683 0.80 -14.04 -17.48
CA GLU A 683 -0.05 -15.13 -18.01
C GLU A 683 0.17 -16.42 -17.23
N ARG A 684 1.44 -16.83 -17.04
CA ARG A 684 1.85 -17.99 -16.23
C ARG A 684 1.29 -17.91 -14.80
N TYR A 685 1.31 -16.74 -14.16
CA TYR A 685 0.72 -16.54 -12.83
C TYR A 685 -0.81 -16.71 -12.82
N ASN A 686 -1.51 -16.34 -13.89
CA ASN A 686 -2.95 -16.55 -14.01
C ASN A 686 -3.30 -18.02 -14.31
N GLN A 687 -2.49 -18.71 -15.13
CA GLN A 687 -2.58 -20.16 -15.33
C GLN A 687 -2.36 -20.92 -14.00
N LEU A 688 -1.34 -20.53 -13.22
CA LEU A 688 -1.07 -21.08 -11.88
C LEU A 688 -2.25 -20.92 -10.91
N LYS A 689 -2.94 -19.76 -10.89
CA LYS A 689 -4.16 -19.58 -10.09
C LYS A 689 -5.27 -20.55 -10.49
N ALA A 690 -5.54 -20.67 -11.79
CA ALA A 690 -6.57 -21.57 -12.31
C ALA A 690 -6.28 -23.04 -11.98
N LEU A 691 -5.02 -23.46 -12.18
CA LEU A 691 -4.54 -24.80 -11.85
C LEU A 691 -4.61 -25.07 -10.34
N THR A 692 -4.17 -24.12 -9.50
CA THR A 692 -4.27 -24.22 -8.03
C THR A 692 -5.72 -24.36 -7.58
N SER A 693 -6.64 -23.54 -8.11
CA SER A 693 -8.07 -23.64 -7.80
C SER A 693 -8.65 -25.01 -8.15
N LYS A 694 -8.29 -25.56 -9.32
CA LYS A 694 -8.71 -26.91 -9.75
C LYS A 694 -8.16 -28.02 -8.85
N LEU A 695 -6.89 -27.92 -8.43
CA LEU A 695 -6.28 -28.88 -7.50
C LEU A 695 -6.96 -28.85 -6.12
N VAL A 696 -7.28 -27.66 -5.59
CA VAL A 696 -8.06 -27.54 -4.34
C VAL A 696 -9.46 -28.12 -4.52
N GLY A 697 -10.14 -27.84 -5.64
CA GLY A 697 -11.46 -28.42 -5.96
C GLY A 697 -11.49 -29.95 -6.05
N SER A 698 -10.34 -30.59 -6.31
CA SER A 698 -10.17 -32.05 -6.44
C SER A 698 -9.35 -32.68 -5.30
N ALA A 699 -9.06 -31.92 -4.22
CA ALA A 699 -8.37 -32.41 -3.04
C ALA A 699 -9.21 -33.37 -2.18
N THR A 700 -8.53 -34.16 -1.34
CA THR A 700 -9.16 -34.92 -0.24
C THR A 700 -9.10 -34.12 1.06
N TYR A 701 -10.11 -34.28 1.91
CA TYR A 701 -10.34 -33.44 3.09
C TYR A 701 -10.46 -34.31 4.35
N PHE A 702 -9.68 -34.00 5.39
CA PHE A 702 -9.69 -34.75 6.66
C PHE A 702 -9.98 -33.85 7.85
N VAL A 703 -10.90 -34.31 8.71
CA VAL A 703 -11.34 -33.64 9.95
C VAL A 703 -11.62 -34.72 10.99
N ALA A 704 -11.17 -34.54 12.24
CA ALA A 704 -11.53 -35.40 13.37
C ALA A 704 -11.31 -36.92 13.13
N GLY A 705 -10.24 -37.29 12.42
CA GLY A 705 -9.96 -38.68 12.08
C GLY A 705 -10.80 -39.30 10.96
N LYS A 706 -11.59 -38.49 10.26
CA LYS A 706 -12.45 -38.92 9.15
C LYS A 706 -12.13 -38.18 7.87
N GLU A 707 -12.36 -38.85 6.75
CA GLU A 707 -12.42 -38.23 5.43
C GLU A 707 -13.79 -37.59 5.22
N VAL A 708 -13.84 -36.43 4.56
CA VAL A 708 -15.06 -35.64 4.35
C VAL A 708 -15.37 -35.58 2.86
N GLU A 709 -16.29 -36.44 2.40
CA GLU A 709 -16.77 -36.44 1.02
C GLU A 709 -17.59 -35.17 0.73
N LEU A 710 -17.16 -34.38 -0.27
CA LEU A 710 -17.80 -33.10 -0.62
C LEU A 710 -18.05 -32.96 -2.11
N SER A 711 -19.32 -32.85 -2.48
CA SER A 711 -19.79 -32.70 -3.87
C SER A 711 -19.56 -31.30 -4.44
N GLY A 712 -19.06 -31.25 -5.69
CA GLY A 712 -18.80 -30.04 -6.48
C GLY A 712 -17.36 -29.96 -7.00
N GLU A 713 -17.05 -28.93 -7.78
CA GLU A 713 -15.67 -28.61 -8.24
C GLU A 713 -15.11 -27.32 -7.61
N ASP A 714 -15.93 -26.52 -6.93
CA ASP A 714 -15.47 -25.28 -6.27
C ASP A 714 -14.66 -25.58 -5.00
N GLY A 715 -13.34 -25.34 -5.08
CA GLY A 715 -12.42 -25.47 -3.96
C GLY A 715 -12.69 -24.51 -2.81
N GLN A 716 -13.24 -23.31 -3.06
CA GLN A 716 -13.52 -22.34 -2.00
C GLN A 716 -14.69 -22.83 -1.13
N GLY A 717 -15.82 -23.19 -1.75
CA GLY A 717 -16.98 -23.77 -1.08
C GLY A 717 -16.71 -25.11 -0.38
N LYS A 718 -15.84 -25.96 -0.94
CA LYS A 718 -15.41 -27.21 -0.26
C LYS A 718 -14.66 -26.92 1.04
N ILE A 719 -13.66 -26.03 1.04
CA ILE A 719 -12.94 -25.69 2.27
C ILE A 719 -13.90 -25.12 3.32
N ILE A 720 -14.83 -24.23 2.93
CA ILE A 720 -15.81 -23.65 3.86
C ILE A 720 -16.69 -24.74 4.51
N ARG A 721 -17.18 -25.71 3.73
CA ARG A 721 -17.98 -26.84 4.26
C ARG A 721 -17.17 -27.76 5.18
N ALA A 722 -15.96 -28.15 4.77
CA ALA A 722 -15.08 -28.98 5.60
C ALA A 722 -14.70 -28.29 6.91
N PHE A 723 -14.50 -26.96 6.88
CA PHE A 723 -14.23 -26.14 8.05
C PHE A 723 -15.45 -26.01 8.98
N GLY A 724 -16.68 -26.06 8.45
CA GLY A 724 -17.91 -26.19 9.24
C GLY A 724 -17.94 -27.46 10.10
N GLU A 725 -17.51 -28.60 9.55
CA GLU A 725 -17.37 -29.83 10.34
C GLU A 725 -16.24 -29.75 11.38
N LEU A 726 -15.15 -29.04 11.08
CA LEU A 726 -14.09 -28.75 12.07
C LEU A 726 -14.60 -27.89 13.24
N ILE A 727 -15.46 -26.89 12.96
CA ILE A 727 -16.13 -26.06 13.98
C ILE A 727 -17.01 -26.95 14.87
N LYS A 728 -17.86 -27.81 14.28
CA LYS A 728 -18.75 -28.74 15.01
C LYS A 728 -17.99 -29.71 15.93
N TYR A 729 -16.80 -30.16 15.51
CA TYR A 729 -15.93 -31.01 16.33
C TYR A 729 -15.19 -30.23 17.43
N THR A 730 -14.70 -29.03 17.10
CA THR A 730 -13.86 -28.22 18.00
C THR A 730 -14.66 -27.50 19.09
N TYR A 731 -15.92 -27.18 18.82
CA TYR A 731 -16.82 -26.50 19.75
C TYR A 731 -18.12 -27.29 20.00
N PRO A 732 -18.07 -28.45 20.68
CA PRO A 732 -19.26 -29.27 20.94
C PRO A 732 -20.39 -28.51 21.68
N ASN A 733 -20.04 -27.59 22.57
CA ASN A 733 -20.98 -26.83 23.40
C ASN A 733 -21.57 -25.61 22.66
N LEU A 734 -21.24 -25.39 21.39
CA LEU A 734 -21.86 -24.35 20.55
C LEU A 734 -23.37 -24.60 20.36
N LYS A 735 -23.79 -25.88 20.40
CA LYS A 735 -25.20 -26.32 20.32
C LYS A 735 -26.08 -25.81 21.47
N MET A 736 -25.49 -25.42 22.61
CA MET A 736 -26.23 -24.85 23.74
C MET A 736 -26.96 -23.54 23.36
N LEU A 737 -26.49 -22.84 22.32
CA LEU A 737 -27.10 -21.61 21.80
C LEU A 737 -28.35 -21.84 20.93
N ARG A 738 -28.70 -23.10 20.60
CA ARG A 738 -29.95 -23.50 19.91
C ARG A 738 -30.24 -22.68 18.64
N ASP A 739 -29.20 -22.41 17.87
CA ASP A 739 -29.21 -21.67 16.59
C ASP A 739 -29.79 -20.24 16.67
N ILE A 740 -29.85 -19.65 17.88
CA ILE A 740 -30.28 -18.28 18.11
C ILE A 740 -29.19 -17.30 17.64
N GLN A 741 -29.57 -16.36 16.76
CA GLN A 741 -28.70 -15.23 16.38
C GLN A 741 -28.75 -14.14 17.45
N TYR A 742 -27.65 -13.97 18.19
CA TYR A 742 -27.48 -12.90 19.17
C TYR A 742 -26.75 -11.69 18.55
N ARG A 743 -27.19 -10.47 18.89
CA ARG A 743 -26.54 -9.22 18.46
C ARG A 743 -26.42 -8.25 19.64
N GLU A 744 -25.39 -7.41 19.62
CA GLU A 744 -25.20 -6.36 20.65
C GLU A 744 -26.34 -5.32 20.69
N SER A 745 -27.12 -5.22 19.62
CA SER A 745 -28.37 -4.44 19.56
C SER A 745 -29.44 -4.91 20.53
N ASP A 746 -29.36 -6.16 20.99
CA ASP A 746 -30.44 -6.84 21.67
C ASP A 746 -30.30 -6.72 23.20
N ILE A 747 -29.08 -6.41 23.68
CA ILE A 747 -28.74 -6.20 25.10
C ILE A 747 -29.67 -5.18 25.80
N PRO A 748 -29.99 -3.99 25.22
CA PRO A 748 -30.92 -3.05 25.84
C PRO A 748 -32.35 -3.59 25.93
N ASP A 749 -32.79 -4.37 24.93
CA ASP A 749 -34.14 -4.95 24.91
C ASP A 749 -34.27 -6.16 25.85
N ILE A 750 -33.20 -6.92 26.08
CA ILE A 750 -33.14 -7.98 27.10
C ILE A 750 -33.33 -7.37 28.50
N ILE A 751 -32.51 -6.37 28.84
CA ILE A 751 -32.57 -5.68 30.15
C ILE A 751 -33.95 -5.02 30.33
N LYS A 752 -34.45 -4.32 29.31
CA LYS A 752 -35.77 -3.66 29.36
C LYS A 752 -36.95 -4.62 29.52
N LYS A 753 -36.91 -5.82 28.94
CA LYS A 753 -37.96 -6.85 29.13
C LYS A 753 -37.95 -7.42 30.54
N ALA A 754 -36.79 -7.45 31.20
CA ALA A 754 -36.65 -7.86 32.59
C ALA A 754 -37.32 -6.85 33.54
N GLY A 755 -36.97 -5.56 33.42
CA GLY A 755 -37.59 -4.47 34.20
C GLY A 755 -39.09 -4.27 33.94
N GLN A 756 -39.66 -4.94 32.94
CA GLN A 756 -41.10 -4.99 32.67
C GLN A 756 -41.79 -6.28 33.18
N GLY A 757 -41.07 -7.24 33.77
CA GLY A 757 -41.60 -8.53 34.19
C GLY A 757 -42.06 -9.43 33.03
N ILE A 758 -41.51 -9.22 31.83
CA ILE A 758 -41.90 -9.94 30.60
C ILE A 758 -41.01 -11.18 30.37
N LEU A 759 -39.82 -11.22 30.99
CA LEU A 759 -39.11 -12.48 31.18
C LEU A 759 -39.91 -13.31 32.20
N GLY A 760 -40.36 -14.49 31.78
CA GLY A 760 -41.19 -15.36 32.61
C GLY A 760 -40.48 -15.83 33.88
N ASP A 761 -41.26 -16.09 34.92
CA ASP A 761 -40.80 -16.56 36.24
C ASP A 761 -40.42 -18.07 36.20
N ASP A 762 -39.72 -18.46 35.14
CA ASP A 762 -39.25 -19.82 34.90
C ASP A 762 -38.15 -20.16 35.91
N THR A 763 -38.49 -21.01 36.87
CA THR A 763 -37.61 -21.50 37.95
C THR A 763 -36.36 -22.26 37.48
N GLN A 764 -36.14 -22.39 36.17
CA GLN A 764 -34.94 -22.97 35.56
C GLN A 764 -34.37 -22.02 34.50
N LEU A 765 -33.13 -21.57 34.69
CA LEU A 765 -32.38 -20.84 33.67
C LEU A 765 -32.18 -21.73 32.43
N PRO A 766 -32.21 -21.19 31.20
CA PRO A 766 -31.86 -21.97 30.03
C PRO A 766 -30.37 -22.35 30.04
N GLU A 767 -30.06 -23.43 29.35
CA GLU A 767 -28.78 -24.15 29.35
C GLU A 767 -27.51 -23.26 29.26
N PRO A 768 -27.36 -22.31 28.30
CA PRO A 768 -26.15 -21.48 28.24
C PRO A 768 -26.07 -20.46 29.38
N GLN A 769 -27.19 -19.93 29.88
CA GLN A 769 -27.20 -19.07 31.07
C GLN A 769 -26.92 -19.86 32.34
N GLN A 770 -27.42 -21.09 32.47
CA GLN A 770 -27.16 -21.96 33.62
C GLN A 770 -25.67 -22.32 33.73
N GLU A 771 -25.03 -22.67 32.61
CA GLU A 771 -23.59 -22.97 32.54
C GLU A 771 -22.75 -21.73 32.89
N MET A 772 -23.07 -20.58 32.29
CA MET A 772 -22.42 -19.30 32.58
C MET A 772 -22.53 -18.91 34.06
N PHE A 773 -23.72 -19.03 34.65
CA PHE A 773 -23.96 -18.74 36.07
C PHE A 773 -23.21 -19.73 36.98
N SER A 774 -23.17 -21.01 36.62
CA SER A 774 -22.44 -22.04 37.36
C SER A 774 -20.93 -21.78 37.37
N HIS A 775 -20.37 -21.29 36.25
CA HIS A 775 -18.97 -20.87 36.21
C HIS A 775 -18.69 -19.65 37.11
N ILE A 776 -19.54 -18.61 37.05
CA ILE A 776 -19.41 -17.41 37.92
C ILE A 776 -19.51 -17.80 39.41
N GLN A 777 -20.47 -18.67 39.78
CA GLN A 777 -20.56 -19.20 41.15
C GLN A 777 -19.34 -20.00 41.56
N SER A 778 -18.82 -20.88 40.69
CA SER A 778 -17.66 -21.72 40.99
C SER A 778 -16.40 -20.87 41.23
N ASN A 779 -16.15 -19.87 40.38
CA ASN A 779 -15.04 -18.94 40.53
C ASN A 779 -15.16 -18.14 41.84
N SER A 780 -16.36 -17.60 42.13
CA SER A 780 -16.64 -16.87 43.36
C SER A 780 -16.39 -17.70 44.63
N ARG A 781 -16.87 -18.96 44.66
CA ARG A 781 -16.59 -19.91 45.75
C ARG A 781 -15.10 -20.26 45.88
N GLY A 782 -14.36 -20.24 44.77
CA GLY A 782 -12.90 -20.43 44.73
C GLY A 782 -12.07 -19.18 45.03
N GLY A 783 -12.70 -18.04 45.33
CA GLY A 783 -12.00 -16.76 45.55
C GLY A 783 -11.44 -16.10 44.28
N VAL A 784 -11.83 -16.58 43.09
CA VAL A 784 -11.37 -16.08 41.80
C VAL A 784 -12.30 -14.97 41.31
N ARG A 785 -11.76 -13.74 41.20
CA ARG A 785 -12.47 -12.58 40.63
C ARG A 785 -12.80 -12.84 39.16
N THR A 786 -14.07 -13.04 38.85
CA THR A 786 -14.55 -13.13 37.45
C THR A 786 -14.79 -11.73 36.91
N THR A 787 -14.33 -11.47 35.69
CA THR A 787 -14.62 -10.24 34.93
C THR A 787 -15.29 -10.57 33.60
N VAL A 788 -15.96 -9.59 32.99
CA VAL A 788 -16.58 -9.76 31.66
C VAL A 788 -15.55 -10.22 30.63
N LYS A 789 -14.33 -9.66 30.66
CA LYS A 789 -13.22 -10.13 29.82
C LYS A 789 -12.90 -11.62 30.05
N SER A 790 -12.72 -12.06 31.30
CA SER A 790 -12.42 -13.48 31.58
C SER A 790 -13.56 -14.43 31.18
N LEU A 791 -14.80 -13.94 31.21
CA LEU A 791 -15.98 -14.68 30.76
C LEU A 791 -15.98 -14.85 29.23
N LEU A 792 -15.69 -13.78 28.49
CA LEU A 792 -15.47 -13.83 27.04
C LEU A 792 -14.36 -14.82 26.69
N GLU A 793 -13.18 -14.67 27.30
CA GLU A 793 -12.04 -15.57 27.07
C GLU A 793 -12.37 -17.05 27.37
N LYS A 794 -13.29 -17.33 28.30
CA LYS A 794 -13.73 -18.70 28.64
C LYS A 794 -14.80 -19.29 27.72
N PHE A 795 -15.72 -18.49 27.20
CA PHE A 795 -16.86 -18.96 26.38
C PHE A 795 -16.67 -18.74 24.87
N GLU A 796 -15.76 -17.88 24.44
CA GLU A 796 -15.29 -17.81 23.04
C GLU A 796 -14.30 -18.95 22.71
N SER A 797 -13.63 -19.51 23.72
CA SER A 797 -12.67 -20.62 23.56
C SER A 797 -13.32 -22.01 23.70
N LYS A 798 -12.51 -23.05 23.52
CA LYS A 798 -12.95 -24.46 23.59
C LYS A 798 -13.42 -24.85 25.01
N PRO A 799 -14.49 -25.65 25.14
CA PRO A 799 -15.28 -26.32 24.09
C PRO A 799 -16.52 -25.53 23.59
N TYR A 800 -16.63 -24.23 23.89
CA TYR A 800 -17.86 -23.46 23.69
C TYR A 800 -17.91 -22.74 22.33
N GLY A 801 -16.89 -21.95 21.98
CA GLY A 801 -16.82 -21.27 20.67
C GLY A 801 -17.91 -20.23 20.40
N TRP A 802 -18.59 -19.75 21.45
CA TRP A 802 -19.71 -18.83 21.36
C TRP A 802 -19.27 -17.49 20.78
N SER A 803 -20.19 -16.74 20.15
CA SER A 803 -19.88 -15.39 19.68
C SER A 803 -19.81 -14.40 20.85
N TYR A 804 -18.96 -13.38 20.71
CA TYR A 804 -18.89 -12.21 21.58
C TYR A 804 -20.29 -11.68 21.98
N ALA A 805 -21.17 -11.52 20.98
CA ALA A 805 -22.56 -11.08 21.21
C ALA A 805 -23.40 -12.11 21.98
N ALA A 806 -23.23 -13.41 21.72
CA ALA A 806 -23.93 -14.46 22.48
C ALA A 806 -23.52 -14.48 23.95
N VAL A 807 -22.23 -14.35 24.26
CA VAL A 807 -21.74 -14.26 25.64
C VAL A 807 -22.33 -13.03 26.34
N LEU A 808 -22.28 -11.85 25.71
CA LEU A 808 -22.83 -10.62 26.29
C LEU A 808 -24.35 -10.64 26.48
N CYS A 809 -25.11 -11.22 25.54
CA CYS A 809 -26.57 -11.32 25.66
C CYS A 809 -26.99 -12.34 26.73
N ASN A 810 -26.29 -13.47 26.86
CA ASN A 810 -26.55 -14.43 27.94
C ASN A 810 -26.14 -13.86 29.32
N LEU A 811 -25.06 -13.07 29.38
CA LEU A 811 -24.70 -12.33 30.60
C LEU A 811 -25.75 -11.27 30.95
N ALA A 812 -26.20 -10.47 29.98
CA ALA A 812 -27.24 -9.47 30.18
C ALA A 812 -28.54 -10.09 30.73
N TYR A 813 -28.88 -11.31 30.30
CA TYR A 813 -30.00 -12.10 30.84
C TYR A 813 -29.81 -12.50 32.31
N LEU A 814 -28.59 -12.86 32.74
CA LEU A 814 -28.28 -13.18 34.14
C LEU A 814 -28.32 -11.95 35.07
N CYS A 815 -27.93 -10.79 34.55
CA CYS A 815 -28.06 -9.52 35.27
C CYS A 815 -29.53 -9.11 35.38
N ALA A 816 -30.25 -9.15 34.26
CA ALA A 816 -31.70 -8.92 34.15
C ALA A 816 -32.51 -9.72 35.18
N ASN A 817 -32.23 -11.02 35.33
CA ASN A 817 -32.94 -11.89 36.27
C ASN A 817 -32.41 -11.81 37.71
N SER A 818 -31.62 -10.78 38.07
CA SER A 818 -31.05 -10.57 39.41
C SER A 818 -30.32 -11.81 39.96
N LYS A 819 -29.48 -12.43 39.13
CA LYS A 819 -28.59 -13.54 39.52
C LYS A 819 -27.13 -13.15 39.57
N VAL A 820 -26.71 -12.15 38.78
CA VAL A 820 -25.34 -11.62 38.77
C VAL A 820 -25.38 -10.09 38.91
N GLU A 821 -24.71 -9.56 39.93
CA GLU A 821 -24.41 -8.14 40.03
C GLU A 821 -23.15 -7.80 39.22
N VAL A 822 -23.17 -6.67 38.50
CA VAL A 822 -22.00 -6.15 37.77
C VAL A 822 -21.48 -4.90 38.46
N ARG A 823 -20.19 -4.87 38.77
CA ARG A 823 -19.52 -3.72 39.41
C ARG A 823 -18.43 -3.14 38.53
N GLU A 824 -18.40 -1.82 38.39
CA GLU A 824 -17.22 -1.11 37.89
C GLU A 824 -16.44 -0.54 39.08
N ALA A 825 -15.25 -1.10 39.33
CA ALA A 825 -14.44 -0.89 40.53
C ALA A 825 -15.22 -1.15 41.84
N THR A 826 -15.82 -0.11 42.43
CA THR A 826 -16.63 -0.17 43.66
C THR A 826 -18.13 0.09 43.43
N ASN A 827 -18.49 0.61 42.26
CA ASN A 827 -19.86 1.05 41.98
C ASN A 827 -20.65 -0.06 41.31
N LEU A 828 -21.92 -0.20 41.68
CA LEU A 828 -22.90 -1.01 40.96
C LEU A 828 -23.51 -0.16 39.84
N LEU A 829 -23.64 -0.76 38.66
CA LEU A 829 -24.21 -0.09 37.48
C LEU A 829 -25.73 -0.22 37.50
N ASP A 830 -26.45 0.84 37.10
CA ASP A 830 -27.89 0.74 36.80
C ASP A 830 -28.14 0.07 35.44
N ASP A 831 -29.40 -0.25 35.10
CA ASP A 831 -29.77 -0.91 33.84
C ASP A 831 -29.25 -0.18 32.57
N ALA A 832 -29.19 1.15 32.58
CA ALA A 832 -28.78 1.98 31.45
C ALA A 832 -27.26 2.16 31.39
N GLU A 833 -26.58 2.18 32.53
CA GLU A 833 -25.12 2.13 32.64
C GLU A 833 -24.59 0.74 32.28
N LEU A 834 -25.20 -0.33 32.79
CA LEU A 834 -24.92 -1.73 32.45
C LEU A 834 -25.04 -1.97 30.94
N SER A 835 -26.14 -1.51 30.33
CA SER A 835 -26.36 -1.62 28.88
C SER A 835 -25.29 -0.90 28.05
N ARG A 836 -24.74 0.23 28.55
CA ARG A 836 -23.57 0.90 27.93
C ARG A 836 -22.26 0.17 28.19
N ALA A 837 -22.03 -0.30 29.42
CA ALA A 837 -20.78 -0.93 29.85
C ALA A 837 -20.57 -2.29 29.18
N LEU A 838 -21.60 -3.14 29.09
CA LEU A 838 -21.55 -4.40 28.35
C LEU A 838 -21.27 -4.18 26.85
N ARG A 839 -21.65 -3.03 26.29
CA ARG A 839 -21.37 -2.65 24.90
C ARG A 839 -20.04 -1.90 24.71
N ASN A 840 -19.24 -1.71 25.76
CA ASN A 840 -17.96 -0.99 25.69
C ASN A 840 -16.77 -1.91 26.05
N MET A 841 -16.14 -2.47 25.01
CA MET A 841 -14.96 -3.35 25.11
C MET A 841 -13.85 -2.82 26.02
N SER A 842 -13.66 -1.49 26.11
CA SER A 842 -12.58 -0.89 26.91
C SER A 842 -12.76 -1.08 28.43
N VAL A 843 -14.00 -1.30 28.89
CA VAL A 843 -14.35 -1.41 30.32
C VAL A 843 -14.43 -2.87 30.78
N HIS A 844 -14.58 -3.83 29.86
CA HIS A 844 -14.80 -5.26 30.15
C HIS A 844 -13.74 -5.93 31.06
N GLY A 845 -12.51 -5.41 31.08
CA GLY A 845 -11.47 -5.88 32.01
C GLY A 845 -11.67 -5.43 33.46
N ASN A 846 -12.39 -4.32 33.66
CA ASN A 846 -12.66 -3.73 34.98
C ASN A 846 -13.99 -4.22 35.57
N LEU A 847 -15.00 -4.51 34.73
CA LEU A 847 -16.31 -5.03 35.11
C LEU A 847 -16.18 -6.37 35.84
N ILE A 848 -16.51 -6.36 37.14
CA ILE A 848 -16.56 -7.55 38.01
C ILE A 848 -17.94 -8.19 37.92
N LEU A 849 -17.96 -9.52 37.90
CA LEU A 849 -19.18 -10.33 37.95
C LEU A 849 -19.26 -11.05 39.30
N ASP A 850 -20.21 -10.64 40.14
CA ASP A 850 -20.46 -11.20 41.45
C ASP A 850 -21.82 -11.91 41.48
N PRO A 851 -21.90 -13.21 41.84
CA PRO A 851 -23.20 -13.88 41.99
C PRO A 851 -23.95 -13.30 43.19
N GLN A 852 -25.24 -13.00 43.01
CA GLN A 852 -26.04 -12.38 44.07
C GLN A 852 -26.34 -13.40 45.18
N VAL A 853 -26.08 -13.04 46.44
CA VAL A 853 -26.31 -13.89 47.60
C VAL A 853 -27.76 -13.74 48.06
N GLU A 854 -28.56 -14.80 47.90
CA GLU A 854 -29.93 -14.88 48.39
C GLU A 854 -29.92 -15.14 49.91
N PHE A 855 -30.55 -14.24 50.68
CA PHE A 855 -30.65 -14.33 52.15
C PHE A 855 -32.00 -14.91 52.56
N THR A 856 -32.04 -15.69 53.65
CA THR A 856 -33.30 -16.23 54.15
C THR A 856 -34.15 -15.15 54.82
N PRO A 857 -35.49 -15.25 54.77
CA PRO A 857 -36.38 -14.38 55.55
C PRO A 857 -36.16 -14.42 57.07
N SER A 858 -35.45 -15.44 57.60
CA SER A 858 -35.07 -15.51 59.02
C SER A 858 -33.85 -14.65 59.34
N GLN A 859 -32.79 -14.68 58.51
CA GLN A 859 -31.63 -13.79 58.64
C GLN A 859 -32.06 -12.31 58.52
N LEU A 860 -32.98 -12.03 57.59
CA LEU A 860 -33.53 -10.70 57.38
C LEU A 860 -34.29 -10.13 58.60
N ARG A 861 -34.89 -11.00 59.43
CA ARG A 861 -35.56 -10.60 60.67
C ARG A 861 -34.55 -10.37 61.79
N ALA A 862 -33.65 -11.33 62.04
CA ALA A 862 -32.66 -11.22 63.11
C ALA A 862 -31.86 -9.90 63.08
N VAL A 863 -31.46 -9.43 61.89
CA VAL A 863 -30.76 -8.13 61.75
C VAL A 863 -31.66 -6.92 62.01
N LYS A 864 -32.95 -6.98 61.65
CA LYS A 864 -33.92 -5.95 62.01
C LYS A 864 -34.15 -5.90 63.51
N ASP A 865 -34.34 -7.07 64.12
CA ASP A 865 -34.61 -7.20 65.55
C ASP A 865 -33.40 -6.68 66.36
N PHE A 866 -32.17 -7.09 66.00
CA PHE A 866 -30.93 -6.54 66.55
C PHE A 866 -30.81 -5.01 66.37
N TYR A 867 -31.10 -4.46 65.18
CA TYR A 867 -31.08 -3.00 64.97
C TYR A 867 -32.07 -2.27 65.88
N ASN A 868 -33.30 -2.81 65.99
CA ASN A 868 -34.35 -2.24 66.82
C ASN A 868 -33.94 -2.20 68.30
N ASP A 869 -33.40 -3.30 68.82
CA ASP A 869 -33.10 -3.46 70.24
C ASP A 869 -31.76 -2.80 70.64
N TYR A 870 -30.75 -2.82 69.77
CA TYR A 870 -29.47 -2.17 70.02
C TYR A 870 -29.55 -0.63 69.89
N PHE A 871 -30.21 -0.10 68.86
CA PHE A 871 -30.29 1.36 68.63
C PHE A 871 -31.56 2.03 69.17
N GLU A 872 -32.57 1.28 69.63
CA GLU A 872 -33.88 1.80 70.05
C GLU A 872 -34.59 2.60 68.91
N LYS A 873 -34.34 2.22 67.65
CA LYS A 873 -34.85 2.84 66.41
C LYS A 873 -35.49 1.76 65.53
N VAL A 874 -36.65 2.02 64.91
CA VAL A 874 -37.29 1.04 63.99
C VAL A 874 -36.56 1.00 62.64
N ALA A 875 -36.12 -0.18 62.20
CA ALA A 875 -35.49 -0.36 60.87
C ALA A 875 -36.52 -0.18 59.72
N HIS A 876 -36.34 0.86 58.90
CA HIS A 876 -37.27 1.22 57.83
C HIS A 876 -37.10 0.41 56.55
N ALA A 877 -35.88 0.00 56.18
CA ALA A 877 -35.63 -0.74 54.95
C ALA A 877 -36.23 -2.16 54.97
N SER A 878 -36.64 -2.68 53.81
CA SER A 878 -37.19 -4.04 53.66
C SER A 878 -36.24 -5.03 52.98
N GLU A 879 -35.21 -4.54 52.28
CA GLU A 879 -34.26 -5.36 51.52
C GLU A 879 -32.96 -5.63 52.32
N PRO A 880 -32.33 -6.81 52.19
CA PRO A 880 -31.11 -7.16 52.94
C PRO A 880 -29.99 -6.11 52.83
N LYS A 881 -29.77 -5.60 51.62
CA LYS A 881 -28.70 -4.65 51.28
C LYS A 881 -28.96 -3.25 51.87
N ALA A 882 -30.23 -2.84 51.92
CA ALA A 882 -30.63 -1.55 52.47
C ALA A 882 -30.64 -1.56 54.01
N ILE A 883 -31.09 -2.65 54.64
CA ILE A 883 -31.07 -2.81 56.12
C ILE A 883 -29.62 -2.87 56.62
N ALA A 884 -28.75 -3.65 55.97
CA ALA A 884 -27.33 -3.70 56.32
C ALA A 884 -26.65 -2.32 56.22
N LYS A 885 -27.07 -1.47 55.27
CA LYS A 885 -26.60 -0.08 55.19
C LYS A 885 -27.19 0.83 56.28
N GLU A 886 -28.49 0.76 56.53
CA GLU A 886 -29.17 1.52 57.60
C GLU A 886 -28.50 1.27 58.97
N LEU A 887 -28.13 0.01 59.23
CA LEU A 887 -27.37 -0.41 60.40
C LEU A 887 -25.88 0.03 60.37
N GLN A 888 -25.20 -0.06 59.22
CA GLN A 888 -23.82 0.43 59.07
C GLN A 888 -23.73 1.94 59.33
N ASP A 889 -24.64 2.73 58.76
CA ASP A 889 -24.70 4.18 58.94
C ASP A 889 -25.00 4.54 60.41
N ALA A 890 -25.84 3.77 61.12
CA ALA A 890 -26.09 3.95 62.56
C ALA A 890 -24.89 3.61 63.45
N PHE A 891 -24.12 2.56 63.14
CA PHE A 891 -22.87 2.27 63.84
C PHE A 891 -21.81 3.35 63.58
N LEU A 892 -21.75 3.92 62.38
CA LEU A 892 -20.86 5.04 62.06
C LEU A 892 -21.28 6.35 62.77
N GLU A 893 -22.59 6.60 62.92
CA GLU A 893 -23.10 7.69 63.77
C GLU A 893 -22.60 7.52 65.21
N GLN A 894 -22.77 6.33 65.80
CA GLN A 894 -22.31 5.99 67.15
C GLN A 894 -20.78 6.14 67.29
N ALA A 895 -20.00 5.61 66.34
CA ALA A 895 -18.55 5.74 66.30
C ALA A 895 -18.12 7.22 66.32
N SER A 896 -18.74 8.06 65.49
CA SER A 896 -18.46 9.51 65.45
C SER A 896 -18.87 10.26 66.72
N GLY A 897 -19.81 9.71 67.49
CA GLY A 897 -20.22 10.24 68.79
C GLY A 897 -19.23 9.88 69.89
N LEU A 898 -18.73 8.64 69.88
CA LEU A 898 -17.74 8.13 70.84
C LEU A 898 -16.34 8.71 70.59
N ASP A 899 -15.93 8.89 69.34
CA ASP A 899 -14.66 9.54 68.98
C ASP A 899 -14.60 11.01 69.47
N LYS A 900 -15.72 11.74 69.36
CA LYS A 900 -15.86 13.09 69.95
C LYS A 900 -15.70 13.09 71.48
N LEU A 901 -16.07 12.02 72.18
CA LEU A 901 -15.77 11.84 73.61
C LEU A 901 -14.30 11.44 73.82
N LEU A 902 -13.77 10.52 73.03
CA LEU A 902 -12.37 10.07 73.07
C LEU A 902 -11.38 11.23 72.89
N SER A 903 -11.71 12.24 72.08
CA SER A 903 -10.93 13.48 71.94
C SER A 903 -10.75 14.24 73.27
N GLN A 904 -11.67 14.09 74.22
CA GLN A 904 -11.62 14.69 75.55
C GLN A 904 -10.86 13.83 76.57
N ALA A 905 -10.24 12.72 76.17
CA ALA A 905 -9.46 11.83 77.05
C ALA A 905 -8.18 12.46 77.64
N SER A 906 -7.80 13.65 77.18
CA SER A 906 -6.79 14.53 77.80
C SER A 906 -7.32 15.23 79.06
N GLN A 907 -8.63 15.42 79.17
CA GLN A 907 -9.32 16.03 80.30
C GLN A 907 -9.94 14.97 81.25
N TYR A 908 -10.40 13.84 80.68
CA TYR A 908 -11.10 12.75 81.37
C TYR A 908 -10.44 11.39 81.01
N PRO A 909 -9.42 10.92 81.77
CA PRO A 909 -8.61 9.77 81.37
C PRO A 909 -9.40 8.46 81.14
N PHE A 910 -10.51 8.27 81.86
CA PHE A 910 -11.39 7.10 81.71
C PHE A 910 -12.01 6.95 80.31
N LEU A 911 -12.10 8.02 79.52
CA LEU A 911 -12.64 7.96 78.16
C LEU A 911 -11.78 7.12 77.20
N ARG A 912 -10.53 6.81 77.58
CA ARG A 912 -9.65 5.90 76.82
C ARG A 912 -10.23 4.48 76.66
N VAL A 913 -11.11 4.04 77.56
CA VAL A 913 -11.80 2.74 77.44
C VAL A 913 -12.68 2.66 76.19
N LEU A 914 -13.10 3.80 75.62
CA LEU A 914 -13.81 3.83 74.34
C LEU A 914 -12.92 3.54 73.11
N SER A 915 -11.59 3.51 73.24
CA SER A 915 -10.68 3.40 72.07
C SER A 915 -10.84 2.08 71.31
N GLU A 916 -10.78 0.93 71.98
CA GLU A 916 -10.97 -0.39 71.35
C GLU A 916 -12.36 -0.53 70.71
N ILE A 917 -13.39 0.05 71.34
CA ILE A 917 -14.77 0.07 70.82
C ILE A 917 -14.86 0.95 69.57
N VAL A 918 -14.25 2.14 69.57
CA VAL A 918 -14.21 3.04 68.41
C VAL A 918 -13.40 2.43 67.26
N GLU A 919 -12.33 1.69 67.54
CA GLU A 919 -11.56 0.97 66.52
C GLU A 919 -12.40 -0.15 65.86
N GLN A 920 -13.07 -1.00 66.66
CA GLN A 920 -13.95 -2.04 66.15
C GLN A 920 -15.16 -1.48 65.38
N LEU A 921 -15.75 -0.37 65.83
CA LEU A 921 -16.82 0.32 65.11
C LEU A 921 -16.35 0.99 63.81
N ASN A 922 -15.09 1.45 63.73
CA ASN A 922 -14.54 1.98 62.48
C ASN A 922 -14.20 0.87 61.48
N ASP A 923 -13.81 -0.32 61.95
CA ASP A 923 -13.61 -1.50 61.09
C ASP A 923 -14.89 -1.90 60.35
N PHE A 924 -16.08 -1.70 60.96
CA PHE A 924 -17.37 -1.93 60.30
C PHE A 924 -17.58 -1.09 59.02
N LYS A 925 -16.87 0.03 58.85
CA LYS A 925 -16.84 0.79 57.59
C LYS A 925 -16.31 -0.02 56.40
N THR A 926 -15.49 -1.04 56.66
CA THR A 926 -14.84 -1.88 55.63
C THR A 926 -15.60 -3.18 55.34
N LYS A 927 -16.57 -3.54 56.19
CA LYS A 927 -17.28 -4.82 56.10
C LYS A 927 -18.33 -4.80 54.97
N PRO A 928 -18.47 -5.89 54.18
CA PRO A 928 -19.48 -5.99 53.15
C PRO A 928 -20.87 -6.19 53.77
N TYR A 929 -21.93 -5.79 53.04
CA TYR A 929 -23.32 -5.93 53.51
C TYR A 929 -23.67 -7.37 53.96
N THR A 930 -23.08 -8.38 53.32
CA THR A 930 -23.25 -9.80 53.63
C THR A 930 -22.77 -10.18 55.04
N TRP A 931 -21.75 -9.50 55.58
CA TRP A 931 -21.22 -9.74 56.93
C TRP A 931 -22.22 -9.33 58.01
N PHE A 932 -22.87 -8.17 57.83
CA PHE A 932 -23.95 -7.71 58.72
C PHE A 932 -25.15 -8.67 58.71
N MET A 933 -25.42 -9.35 57.59
CA MET A 933 -26.48 -10.35 57.46
C MET A 933 -26.15 -11.75 58.02
N THR A 934 -24.94 -11.99 58.52
CA THR A 934 -24.48 -13.35 58.88
C THR A 934 -23.61 -13.46 60.14
N GLU A 935 -22.66 -12.55 60.33
CA GLU A 935 -21.68 -12.63 61.43
C GLU A 935 -22.02 -11.67 62.58
N LEU A 936 -22.62 -10.52 62.30
CA LEU A 936 -23.03 -9.54 63.32
C LEU A 936 -23.91 -10.16 64.41
N VAL A 937 -24.91 -10.95 64.01
CA VAL A 937 -25.85 -11.64 64.92
C VAL A 937 -25.13 -12.69 65.79
N LYS A 938 -23.94 -13.16 65.40
CA LYS A 938 -23.11 -14.04 66.27
C LYS A 938 -22.27 -13.26 67.28
N GLN A 939 -22.17 -11.94 67.12
CA GLN A 939 -21.46 -11.02 68.02
C GLN A 939 -22.44 -10.15 68.83
N GLU A 940 -23.74 -10.41 68.71
CA GLU A 940 -24.84 -9.69 69.35
C GLU A 940 -24.59 -9.43 70.85
N ASP A 941 -24.33 -10.49 71.63
CA ASP A 941 -23.99 -10.42 73.06
C ASP A 941 -22.83 -9.45 73.35
N THR A 942 -21.81 -9.41 72.48
CA THR A 942 -20.61 -8.58 72.66
C THR A 942 -20.93 -7.10 72.48
N TRP A 943 -21.79 -6.77 71.51
CA TRP A 943 -22.22 -5.40 71.27
C TRP A 943 -23.17 -4.91 72.37
N PHE A 944 -24.11 -5.74 72.83
CA PHE A 944 -24.93 -5.40 74.00
C PHE A 944 -24.09 -5.22 75.27
N ASP A 945 -23.09 -6.06 75.52
CA ASP A 945 -22.15 -5.86 76.65
C ASP A 945 -21.35 -4.56 76.53
N TYR A 946 -20.88 -4.18 75.32
CA TYR A 946 -20.26 -2.87 75.11
C TYR A 946 -21.23 -1.72 75.35
N LYS A 947 -22.49 -1.83 74.89
CA LYS A 947 -23.55 -0.83 75.13
C LYS A 947 -23.78 -0.63 76.62
N GLU A 948 -24.20 -1.68 77.33
CA GLU A 948 -24.65 -1.59 78.72
C GLU A 948 -23.51 -1.31 79.72
N ARG A 949 -22.34 -1.94 79.55
CA ARG A 949 -21.27 -1.89 80.58
C ARG A 949 -20.31 -0.72 80.40
N THR A 950 -20.23 -0.15 79.20
CA THR A 950 -19.18 0.82 78.84
C THR A 950 -19.74 2.07 78.16
N ILE A 951 -20.41 1.93 77.01
CA ILE A 951 -20.89 3.06 76.20
C ILE A 951 -21.91 3.90 76.97
N ASP A 952 -23.03 3.31 77.37
CA ASP A 952 -24.12 4.05 77.99
C ASP A 952 -23.74 4.63 79.37
N PRO A 953 -23.00 3.92 80.26
CA PRO A 953 -22.46 4.51 81.48
C PRO A 953 -21.56 5.73 81.22
N ILE A 954 -20.65 5.68 80.24
CA ILE A 954 -19.75 6.80 79.91
C ILE A 954 -20.53 7.96 79.28
N VAL A 955 -21.45 7.67 78.34
CA VAL A 955 -22.29 8.68 77.69
C VAL A 955 -23.21 9.37 78.70
N LYS A 956 -23.77 8.62 79.66
CA LYS A 956 -24.60 9.12 80.77
C LYS A 956 -23.78 9.95 81.76
N PHE A 957 -22.55 9.54 82.07
CA PHE A 957 -21.63 10.34 82.90
C PHE A 957 -21.31 11.68 82.24
N MET A 958 -20.92 11.66 80.96
CA MET A 958 -20.48 12.84 80.21
C MET A 958 -21.61 13.82 79.83
N LYS A 959 -22.86 13.34 79.72
CA LYS A 959 -24.07 14.16 79.53
C LYS A 959 -24.75 14.57 80.85
N GLY A 960 -24.39 13.95 81.98
CA GLY A 960 -25.05 14.12 83.27
C GLY A 960 -24.30 14.99 84.27
N SER A 961 -24.88 15.15 85.46
CA SER A 961 -24.29 15.89 86.59
C SER A 961 -23.02 15.23 87.19
N GLN A 962 -22.71 13.99 86.80
CA GLN A 962 -21.48 13.32 87.21
C GLN A 962 -20.25 14.03 86.63
N LYS A 963 -20.33 14.51 85.38
CA LYS A 963 -19.29 15.34 84.76
C LYS A 963 -19.01 16.61 85.57
N SER A 964 -20.05 17.36 85.98
CA SER A 964 -19.85 18.60 86.74
C SER A 964 -19.30 18.38 88.16
N ILE A 965 -19.55 17.22 88.78
CA ILE A 965 -18.89 16.83 90.05
C ILE A 965 -17.39 16.59 89.83
N TYR A 966 -17.03 15.86 88.76
CA TYR A 966 -15.64 15.59 88.40
C TYR A 966 -14.88 16.87 88.05
N ASP A 967 -15.50 17.76 87.27
CA ASP A 967 -14.95 19.07 86.92
C ASP A 967 -14.76 19.96 88.16
N ALA A 968 -15.73 19.98 89.09
CA ALA A 968 -15.62 20.73 90.34
C ALA A 968 -14.49 20.21 91.25
N ALA A 969 -14.30 18.89 91.35
CA ALA A 969 -13.18 18.30 92.09
C ALA A 969 -11.81 18.65 91.48
N LYS A 970 -11.71 18.57 90.15
CA LYS A 970 -10.51 18.94 89.39
C LYS A 970 -10.20 20.44 89.50
N GLN A 971 -11.23 21.29 89.49
CA GLN A 971 -11.08 22.72 89.74
C GLN A 971 -10.68 23.00 91.19
N ALA A 972 -11.28 22.35 92.19
CA ALA A 972 -10.92 22.52 93.59
C ALA A 972 -9.43 22.25 93.87
N LEU A 973 -8.86 21.19 93.28
CA LEU A 973 -7.41 20.93 93.35
C LEU A 973 -6.55 21.97 92.63
N THR A 974 -7.10 22.64 91.61
CA THR A 974 -6.38 23.66 90.83
C THR A 974 -6.39 25.01 91.54
N ASP A 975 -7.58 25.47 91.95
CA ASP A 975 -7.79 26.76 92.60
C ASP A 975 -7.14 26.80 93.99
N GLN A 976 -7.16 25.69 94.73
CA GLN A 976 -6.52 25.58 96.04
C GLN A 976 -5.07 25.09 96.00
N LYS A 977 -4.44 24.95 94.81
CA LYS A 977 -3.12 24.31 94.68
C LYS A 977 -2.06 24.84 95.65
N ALA A 978 -2.03 26.15 95.88
CA ALA A 978 -1.07 26.82 96.77
C ALA A 978 -1.47 26.78 98.28
N ASN A 979 -2.61 26.17 98.62
CA ASN A 979 -3.06 25.92 99.99
C ASN A 979 -2.89 24.45 100.41
N LEU A 980 -2.78 23.52 99.46
CA LEU A 980 -2.71 22.07 99.73
C LEU A 980 -1.47 21.66 100.55
N GLU A 981 -0.36 22.37 100.38
CA GLU A 981 0.88 22.15 101.15
C GLU A 981 0.75 22.47 102.65
N TYR A 982 -0.36 23.11 103.06
CA TYR A 982 -0.60 23.57 104.43
C TYR A 982 -1.69 22.78 105.17
N VAL A 983 -2.25 21.71 104.56
CA VAL A 983 -3.43 20.99 105.08
C VAL A 983 -3.16 19.49 105.17
N GLU A 984 -3.41 18.91 106.35
CA GLU A 984 -3.18 17.49 106.62
C GLU A 984 -4.41 16.63 106.27
N GLY A 985 -4.21 15.61 105.43
CA GLY A 985 -5.25 14.63 105.09
C GLY A 985 -5.00 13.88 103.79
N ASP A 986 -5.42 12.61 103.76
CA ASP A 986 -5.33 11.75 102.58
C ASP A 986 -6.32 12.14 101.47
N GLU A 987 -7.32 12.99 101.75
CA GLU A 987 -8.34 13.39 100.77
C GLU A 987 -7.73 13.98 99.49
N TYR A 988 -6.60 14.69 99.58
CA TYR A 988 -5.88 15.16 98.39
C TYR A 988 -5.43 14.00 97.48
N GLN A 989 -4.87 12.94 98.07
CA GLN A 989 -4.44 11.75 97.32
C GLN A 989 -5.65 10.96 96.82
N SER A 990 -6.72 10.83 97.62
CA SER A 990 -7.97 10.17 97.20
C SER A 990 -8.60 10.86 95.98
N ILE A 991 -8.69 12.19 95.99
CA ILE A 991 -9.20 12.99 94.85
C ILE A 991 -8.28 12.86 93.63
N GLN A 992 -6.96 12.92 93.80
CA GLN A 992 -6.02 12.71 92.69
C GLN A 992 -6.15 11.31 92.06
N ASN A 993 -6.18 10.27 92.89
CA ASN A 993 -6.34 8.88 92.45
C ASN A 993 -7.69 8.68 91.73
N ALA A 994 -8.77 9.25 92.27
CA ALA A 994 -10.09 9.22 91.64
C ALA A 994 -10.12 9.94 90.29
N LEU A 995 -9.49 11.12 90.17
CA LEU A 995 -9.38 11.89 88.91
C LEU A 995 -8.49 11.24 87.84
N VAL A 996 -7.78 10.15 88.15
CA VAL A 996 -7.01 9.34 87.20
C VAL A 996 -7.60 7.93 87.03
N ASN A 997 -8.54 7.52 87.89
CA ASN A 997 -9.15 6.19 87.87
C ASN A 997 -9.96 5.95 86.58
N ALA A 998 -9.62 4.88 85.85
CA ALA A 998 -10.30 4.47 84.62
C ALA A 998 -11.77 4.04 84.84
N ASP A 999 -12.14 3.66 86.06
CA ASP A 999 -13.49 3.17 86.41
C ASP A 999 -14.36 4.20 87.16
N ILE A 1000 -13.97 5.48 87.21
CA ILE A 1000 -14.73 6.50 87.98
C ILE A 1000 -16.19 6.70 87.52
N TYR A 1001 -16.52 6.32 86.28
CA TYR A 1001 -17.88 6.33 85.77
C TYR A 1001 -18.76 5.18 86.31
N LYS A 1002 -18.17 4.20 87.02
CA LYS A 1002 -18.85 3.06 87.62
C LYS A 1002 -19.09 3.26 89.12
N GLY A 1003 -20.27 2.84 89.59
CA GLY A 1003 -20.64 2.78 91.00
C GLY A 1003 -20.72 4.15 91.70
N SER A 1004 -20.49 4.15 93.02
CA SER A 1004 -20.52 5.35 93.88
C SER A 1004 -19.22 6.18 93.85
N SER A 1005 -18.24 5.81 93.02
CA SER A 1005 -16.91 6.45 92.92
C SER A 1005 -16.98 7.98 92.79
N ILE A 1006 -17.93 8.48 91.99
CA ILE A 1006 -18.16 9.92 91.80
C ILE A 1006 -18.84 10.61 92.99
N GLN A 1007 -19.60 9.88 93.81
CA GLN A 1007 -20.15 10.39 95.07
C GLN A 1007 -19.07 10.46 96.15
N GLN A 1008 -18.13 9.50 96.17
CA GLN A 1008 -16.96 9.56 97.04
C GLN A 1008 -16.06 10.75 96.65
N LEU A 1009 -15.75 10.92 95.36
CA LEU A 1009 -15.00 12.09 94.86
C LEU A 1009 -15.64 13.41 95.31
N LYS A 1010 -16.98 13.48 95.31
CA LYS A 1010 -17.71 14.64 95.82
C LYS A 1010 -17.47 14.85 97.33
N ALA A 1011 -17.66 13.81 98.13
CA ALA A 1011 -17.51 13.87 99.59
C ALA A 1011 -16.07 14.23 100.01
N ASP A 1012 -15.07 13.62 99.37
CA ASP A 1012 -13.65 13.92 99.60
C ASP A 1012 -13.33 15.38 99.24
N THR A 1013 -13.87 15.87 98.13
CA THR A 1013 -13.71 17.28 97.70
C THR A 1013 -14.34 18.25 98.69
N GLU A 1014 -15.56 17.96 99.17
CA GLU A 1014 -16.24 18.79 100.18
C GLU A 1014 -15.48 18.76 101.53
N SER A 1015 -14.92 17.60 101.94
CA SER A 1015 -14.02 17.50 103.11
C SER A 1015 -12.77 18.37 102.94
N LEU A 1016 -12.03 18.17 101.85
CA LEU A 1016 -10.78 18.88 101.59
C LEU A 1016 -10.98 20.40 101.53
N LEU A 1017 -12.02 20.87 100.83
CA LEU A 1017 -12.38 22.29 100.81
C LEU A 1017 -12.71 22.83 102.20
N SER A 1018 -13.40 22.06 103.05
CA SER A 1018 -13.70 22.47 104.44
C SER A 1018 -12.43 22.59 105.30
N LYS A 1019 -11.48 21.64 105.18
CA LYS A 1019 -10.18 21.67 105.86
C LYS A 1019 -9.35 22.88 105.43
N ILE A 1020 -9.30 23.16 104.12
CA ILE A 1020 -8.58 24.32 103.57
C ILE A 1020 -9.20 25.62 104.08
N GLN A 1021 -10.53 25.76 104.09
CA GLN A 1021 -11.19 26.95 104.63
C GLN A 1021 -10.95 27.13 106.13
N ALA A 1022 -10.83 26.05 106.91
CA ALA A 1022 -10.47 26.13 108.32
C ALA A 1022 -9.02 26.63 108.51
N GLN A 1023 -8.06 26.08 107.75
CA GLN A 1023 -6.65 26.46 107.83
C GLN A 1023 -6.40 27.90 107.34
N VAL A 1024 -7.04 28.29 106.24
CA VAL A 1024 -7.03 29.69 105.74
C VAL A 1024 -7.51 30.65 106.83
N LYS A 1025 -8.60 30.34 107.54
CA LYS A 1025 -9.11 31.18 108.64
C LYS A 1025 -8.17 31.24 109.85
N ALA A 1026 -7.46 30.15 110.17
CA ALA A 1026 -6.46 30.13 111.23
C ALA A 1026 -5.26 31.04 110.89
N GLU A 1027 -4.76 30.96 109.66
CA GLU A 1027 -3.66 31.79 109.14
C GLU A 1027 -4.07 33.26 108.99
N GLN A 1028 -5.28 33.54 108.48
CA GLN A 1028 -5.86 34.89 108.45
C GLN A 1028 -5.83 35.52 109.84
N LYS A 1029 -6.33 34.78 110.85
CA LYS A 1029 -6.36 35.25 112.23
C LYS A 1029 -4.94 35.52 112.77
N SER A 1030 -3.99 34.61 112.57
CA SER A 1030 -2.60 34.78 113.04
C SER A 1030 -1.90 35.97 112.36
N SER A 1031 -2.09 36.17 111.06
CA SER A 1031 -1.56 37.32 110.32
C SER A 1031 -2.18 38.65 110.77
N ILE A 1032 -3.49 38.66 111.05
CA ILE A 1032 -4.21 39.85 111.55
C ILE A 1032 -3.77 40.19 112.98
N GLU A 1033 -3.70 39.21 113.88
CA GLU A 1033 -3.18 39.41 115.26
C GLU A 1033 -1.75 39.98 115.24
N SER A 1034 -0.91 39.52 114.30
CA SER A 1034 0.44 40.06 114.09
C SER A 1034 0.42 41.54 113.67
N ILE A 1035 -0.40 41.92 112.68
CA ILE A 1035 -0.52 43.33 112.23
C ILE A 1035 -1.13 44.23 113.32
N CYS A 1036 -2.16 43.79 114.04
CA CYS A 1036 -2.73 44.54 115.15
C CYS A 1036 -1.72 44.75 116.30
N SER A 1037 -0.77 43.81 116.49
CA SER A 1037 0.36 44.03 117.42
C SER A 1037 1.30 45.15 116.95
N LEU A 1038 1.50 45.30 115.64
CA LEU A 1038 2.27 46.40 115.05
C LEU A 1038 1.50 47.73 115.13
N GLU A 1039 0.18 47.73 114.94
CA GLU A 1039 -0.66 48.93 115.13
C GLU A 1039 -0.58 49.43 116.57
N THR A 1040 -0.64 48.50 117.53
CA THR A 1040 -0.49 48.79 118.97
C THR A 1040 0.89 49.39 119.28
N LYS A 1041 1.95 49.00 118.55
CA LYS A 1041 3.28 49.64 118.66
C LYS A 1041 3.28 51.03 118.03
N LEU A 1042 2.79 51.21 116.80
CA LEU A 1042 2.83 52.51 116.10
C LEU A 1042 1.98 53.58 116.80
N THR A 1043 0.84 53.19 117.38
CA THR A 1043 -0.02 54.08 118.17
C THR A 1043 0.53 54.39 119.58
N SER A 1044 1.59 53.71 120.02
CA SER A 1044 2.24 53.97 121.31
C SER A 1044 3.22 55.14 121.28
N PHE A 1045 3.77 55.50 120.10
CA PHE A 1045 4.66 56.66 119.90
C PHE A 1045 4.00 57.97 120.35
N GLU A 1046 4.80 58.94 120.79
CA GLU A 1046 4.28 60.25 121.25
C GLU A 1046 4.01 61.18 120.06
N GLU A 1047 4.84 61.08 119.03
CA GLU A 1047 4.71 61.74 117.73
C GLU A 1047 3.37 61.39 117.06
N PHE A 1048 2.91 60.13 117.20
CA PHE A 1048 1.59 59.71 116.73
C PHE A 1048 0.47 60.46 117.46
N LYS A 1049 0.55 60.57 118.79
CA LYS A 1049 -0.46 61.23 119.62
C LYS A 1049 -0.49 62.74 119.42
N ALA A 1050 0.60 63.34 118.95
CA ALA A 1050 0.73 64.76 118.66
C ALA A 1050 0.17 65.18 117.29
N LEU A 1051 -0.06 64.23 116.37
CA LEU A 1051 -0.65 64.49 115.05
C LEU A 1051 -2.15 64.82 115.13
N GLU A 1052 -2.64 65.58 114.16
CA GLU A 1052 -4.07 65.85 113.95
C GLU A 1052 -4.86 64.53 113.80
N LEU A 1053 -6.11 64.50 114.27
CA LEU A 1053 -6.93 63.26 114.27
C LEU A 1053 -7.07 62.62 112.89
N GLU A 1054 -7.25 63.41 111.81
CA GLU A 1054 -7.27 62.88 110.44
C GLU A 1054 -5.96 62.20 110.04
N ARG A 1055 -4.80 62.69 110.52
CA ARG A 1055 -3.48 62.09 110.24
C ARG A 1055 -3.26 60.82 111.07
N GLN A 1056 -3.73 60.79 112.31
CA GLN A 1056 -3.79 59.57 113.13
C GLN A 1056 -4.69 58.51 112.47
N GLU A 1057 -5.86 58.90 111.96
CA GLU A 1057 -6.76 58.01 111.24
C GLU A 1057 -6.18 57.54 109.91
N GLN A 1058 -5.52 58.40 109.12
CA GLN A 1058 -4.86 57.98 107.87
C GLN A 1058 -3.72 56.97 108.10
N LEU A 1059 -2.97 57.08 109.20
CA LEU A 1059 -1.95 56.10 109.56
C LEU A 1059 -2.57 54.77 110.01
N LYS A 1060 -3.59 54.79 110.87
CA LYS A 1060 -4.36 53.59 111.26
C LYS A 1060 -5.06 52.94 110.08
N ALA A 1061 -5.61 53.73 109.15
CA ALA A 1061 -6.36 53.25 108.01
C ALA A 1061 -5.52 52.32 107.11
N GLU A 1062 -4.20 52.46 107.07
CA GLU A 1062 -3.33 51.53 106.32
C GLU A 1062 -3.12 50.20 107.08
N PHE A 1063 -3.17 50.17 108.42
CA PHE A 1063 -3.31 48.91 109.18
C PHE A 1063 -4.67 48.28 108.92
N THR A 1064 -5.77 49.04 109.10
CA THR A 1064 -7.15 48.58 108.82
C THR A 1064 -7.32 48.06 107.40
N ARG A 1065 -6.68 48.72 106.41
CA ARG A 1065 -6.70 48.31 104.99
C ARG A 1065 -6.00 46.99 104.77
N VAL A 1066 -4.86 46.74 105.42
CA VAL A 1066 -4.12 45.48 105.24
C VAL A 1066 -4.72 44.35 106.06
N VAL A 1067 -5.29 44.62 107.24
CA VAL A 1067 -6.20 43.69 107.94
C VAL A 1067 -7.37 43.30 107.03
N ALA A 1068 -8.10 44.28 106.48
CA ALA A 1068 -9.20 44.05 105.53
C ALA A 1068 -8.77 43.49 104.16
N LYS A 1069 -7.46 43.35 103.91
CA LYS A 1069 -6.88 42.63 102.76
C LYS A 1069 -6.54 41.19 103.13
N LEU A 1070 -5.98 40.94 104.32
CA LEU A 1070 -5.78 39.62 104.89
C LEU A 1070 -7.12 38.88 105.05
N GLU A 1071 -8.17 39.52 105.58
CA GLU A 1071 -9.52 38.96 105.70
C GLU A 1071 -10.10 38.45 104.36
N LYS A 1072 -9.67 39.06 103.24
CA LYS A 1072 -10.12 38.72 101.87
C LYS A 1072 -9.14 37.82 101.13
N GLN A 1073 -7.93 37.63 101.65
CA GLN A 1073 -6.90 36.81 101.04
C GLN A 1073 -7.13 35.34 101.43
N SER A 1074 -7.28 34.49 100.42
CA SER A 1074 -7.56 33.06 100.60
C SER A 1074 -6.34 32.16 100.47
N LEU A 1075 -5.17 32.70 100.08
CA LEU A 1075 -3.94 31.94 99.88
C LEU A 1075 -3.02 32.06 101.10
N ILE A 1076 -2.74 30.94 101.77
CA ILE A 1076 -1.94 30.86 103.01
C ILE A 1076 -0.53 31.43 102.81
N ALA A 1077 0.12 31.11 101.70
CA ALA A 1077 1.42 31.70 101.35
C ALA A 1077 1.36 33.24 101.24
N MET A 1078 0.28 33.80 100.66
CA MET A 1078 0.09 35.25 100.58
C MET A 1078 -0.34 35.87 101.90
N LEU A 1079 -1.06 35.15 102.79
CA LEU A 1079 -1.39 35.65 104.13
C LEU A 1079 -0.14 35.87 104.98
N ARG A 1080 0.84 34.95 104.86
CA ARG A 1080 2.14 35.04 105.51
C ARG A 1080 3.02 36.11 104.86
N ASP A 1081 3.10 36.15 103.52
CA ASP A 1081 3.89 37.16 102.80
C ASP A 1081 3.32 38.59 102.97
N GLU A 1082 2.01 38.78 102.97
CA GLU A 1082 1.38 40.09 103.17
C GLU A 1082 1.60 40.63 104.58
N ALA A 1083 1.49 39.78 105.61
CA ALA A 1083 1.82 40.16 106.98
C ALA A 1083 3.31 40.51 107.13
N ARG A 1084 4.20 39.68 106.61
CA ARG A 1084 5.65 39.91 106.61
C ARG A 1084 6.04 41.17 105.83
N ARG A 1085 5.46 41.38 104.65
CA ARG A 1085 5.70 42.56 103.82
C ARG A 1085 5.17 43.83 104.48
N PHE A 1086 4.06 43.73 105.20
CA PHE A 1086 3.57 44.84 106.02
C PHE A 1086 4.58 45.18 107.13
N GLU A 1087 5.11 44.17 107.83
CA GLU A 1087 6.15 44.35 108.86
C GLU A 1087 7.47 44.92 108.29
N GLU A 1088 7.96 44.42 107.16
CA GLU A 1088 9.25 44.82 106.57
C GLU A 1088 9.20 46.13 105.75
N GLN A 1089 8.11 46.42 105.02
CA GLN A 1089 8.03 47.53 104.06
C GLN A 1089 7.02 48.59 104.48
N THR A 1090 5.76 48.20 104.69
CA THR A 1090 4.66 49.15 104.86
C THR A 1090 4.76 49.86 106.21
N TYR A 1091 5.08 49.14 107.27
CA TYR A 1091 5.31 49.70 108.61
C TYR A 1091 6.41 50.77 108.57
N SER A 1092 7.53 50.50 107.89
CA SER A 1092 8.62 51.45 107.68
C SER A 1092 8.17 52.71 106.90
N GLN A 1093 7.29 52.56 105.90
CA GLN A 1093 6.71 53.70 105.18
C GLN A 1093 5.69 54.50 106.00
N LEU A 1094 4.94 53.85 106.90
CA LEU A 1094 4.05 54.53 107.84
C LEU A 1094 4.83 55.33 108.89
N VAL A 1095 5.97 54.79 109.36
CA VAL A 1095 6.92 55.53 110.21
C VAL A 1095 7.57 56.70 109.47
N GLN A 1096 7.82 56.61 108.15
CA GLN A 1096 8.26 57.78 107.38
C GLN A 1096 7.14 58.82 107.23
N LYS A 1097 5.91 58.43 106.87
CA LYS A 1097 4.76 59.35 106.78
C LYS A 1097 4.47 60.06 108.10
N LEU A 1098 4.58 59.36 109.23
CA LEU A 1098 4.49 59.91 110.58
C LEU A 1098 5.42 61.12 110.78
N MET A 1099 6.65 61.04 110.24
CA MET A 1099 7.65 62.10 110.32
C MET A 1099 7.40 63.21 109.29
N ASP A 1100 7.11 62.87 108.03
CA ASP A 1100 6.87 63.84 106.95
C ASP A 1100 5.62 64.71 107.20
N TRP A 1101 4.57 64.12 107.81
CA TRP A 1101 3.28 64.79 108.05
C TRP A 1101 3.27 65.79 109.20
N SER A 1102 4.42 66.37 109.54
CA SER A 1102 4.55 67.54 110.42
C SER A 1102 4.56 68.90 109.67
N GLN A 1103 4.29 68.96 108.34
CA GLN A 1103 4.55 70.14 107.45
C GLN A 1103 3.41 70.42 106.36
N PRO A 1104 3.28 71.59 105.65
CA PRO A 1104 1.97 72.08 105.03
C PRO A 1104 1.90 72.81 103.60
N THR A 1105 0.74 72.83 102.82
CA THR A 1105 0.12 73.83 101.79
C THR A 1105 -0.71 73.29 100.48
N PRO A 1106 -1.56 74.07 99.68
CA PRO A 1106 -2.60 73.66 98.59
C PRO A 1106 -2.41 74.17 97.07
N GLU A 1107 -3.27 74.31 95.97
CA GLU A 1107 -4.77 74.34 95.56
C GLU A 1107 -5.10 74.32 93.95
N PRO A 1108 -6.34 74.05 93.35
CA PRO A 1108 -6.67 73.92 91.84
C PRO A 1108 -8.05 74.44 91.16
N LYS A 1109 -8.29 74.39 89.77
CA LYS A 1109 -9.52 74.86 88.94
C LYS A 1109 -9.93 74.13 87.55
N HIS A 1110 -10.83 74.67 86.63
CA HIS A 1110 -11.78 73.97 85.64
C HIS A 1110 -12.09 74.60 84.17
N GLU A 1111 -13.24 74.29 83.44
CA GLU A 1111 -13.95 74.83 82.16
C GLU A 1111 -13.76 74.17 80.70
N GLU A 1112 -14.59 74.17 79.56
CA GLU A 1112 -16.01 74.55 79.12
C GLU A 1112 -16.80 73.80 77.89
N LYS A 1113 -17.19 74.36 76.66
CA LYS A 1113 -18.42 73.98 75.76
C LYS A 1113 -18.42 73.41 74.22
N PRO A 1114 -19.05 73.97 73.09
CA PRO A 1114 -20.15 73.31 72.22
C PRO A 1114 -20.31 73.43 70.61
N ASP A 1115 -21.35 72.77 69.98
CA ASP A 1115 -22.29 73.05 68.78
C ASP A 1115 -22.31 72.38 67.31
N ALA A 1116 -23.54 72.06 66.77
CA ALA A 1116 -24.15 71.82 65.37
C ALA A 1116 -24.04 70.58 64.33
N GLU A 1117 -25.22 69.99 63.96
CA GLU A 1117 -25.86 69.40 62.68
C GLU A 1117 -25.45 68.19 61.71
N SER A 1118 -26.32 67.13 61.65
CA SER A 1118 -27.03 66.51 60.45
C SER A 1118 -26.64 65.18 59.66
N LYS A 1119 -27.70 64.49 59.15
CA LYS A 1119 -27.89 63.61 57.93
C LYS A 1119 -27.86 62.04 57.90
N ASN A 1120 -28.48 61.46 56.85
CA ASN A 1120 -28.89 60.04 56.63
C ASN A 1120 -29.09 59.70 55.10
N HIS A 1121 -29.33 58.43 54.74
CA HIS A 1121 -29.69 57.85 53.39
C HIS A 1121 -28.60 57.62 52.31
N SER A 1122 -28.99 57.07 51.13
CA SER A 1122 -28.25 56.05 50.35
C SER A 1122 -28.43 56.08 48.81
N VAL A 1123 -27.55 55.34 48.08
CA VAL A 1123 -27.60 54.89 46.65
C VAL A 1123 -26.84 55.74 45.59
N ASP A 1124 -26.05 55.01 44.75
CA ASP A 1124 -25.37 55.28 43.45
C ASP A 1124 -25.02 56.68 42.90
N GLY A 1125 -23.80 56.81 42.31
CA GLY A 1125 -23.63 57.49 41.01
C GLY A 1125 -22.53 58.58 40.80
N LYS A 1126 -21.34 58.18 40.31
CA LYS A 1126 -20.37 58.94 39.45
C LYS A 1126 -19.68 60.27 39.91
N THR A 1127 -18.34 60.17 40.13
CA THR A 1127 -17.21 61.05 39.65
C THR A 1127 -16.74 62.39 40.32
N LYS A 1128 -15.41 62.47 40.68
CA LYS A 1128 -14.41 63.62 40.84
C LYS A 1128 -14.08 64.32 42.24
N THR A 1129 -12.86 64.07 42.83
CA THR A 1129 -11.90 64.95 43.67
C THR A 1129 -12.22 65.51 45.12
N SER A 1130 -11.31 65.96 46.05
CA SER A 1130 -9.89 65.64 46.52
C SER A 1130 -9.28 66.49 47.72
N SER A 1131 -8.27 65.95 48.49
CA SER A 1131 -7.07 66.53 49.26
C SER A 1131 -7.06 67.39 50.62
N GLY A 1132 -6.37 66.94 51.74
CA GLY A 1132 -5.83 67.71 52.97
C GLY A 1132 -5.67 67.00 54.42
N ALA A 1133 -4.73 67.33 55.41
CA ALA A 1133 -4.45 66.70 56.82
C ALA A 1133 -3.55 67.56 57.88
N GLN A 1134 -2.99 67.31 59.14
CA GLN A 1134 -2.75 66.27 60.29
C GLN A 1134 -2.01 66.83 61.64
N SER A 1135 -1.98 66.22 62.90
CA SER A 1135 -1.15 66.60 64.17
C SER A 1135 -1.02 65.62 65.46
N THR A 1136 -0.13 65.80 66.54
CA THR A 1136 0.09 64.94 67.84
C THR A 1136 0.93 65.48 69.12
N GLY A 1137 1.03 64.80 70.34
CA GLY A 1137 1.93 65.01 71.60
C GLY A 1137 1.54 64.23 72.97
N LYS A 1138 2.13 64.12 74.24
CA LYS A 1138 3.44 64.28 75.06
C LYS A 1138 3.39 63.62 76.56
N SER A 1139 4.39 63.67 77.54
CA SER A 1139 4.42 62.94 78.93
C SER A 1139 5.34 63.42 80.19
N GLN A 1140 5.56 62.66 81.34
CA GLN A 1140 6.03 63.08 82.77
C GLN A 1140 7.02 62.18 83.73
N ILE A 1141 7.11 62.33 85.11
CA ILE A 1141 8.30 62.06 86.12
C ILE A 1141 7.98 61.45 87.59
N LYS A 1142 8.93 60.92 88.48
CA LYS A 1142 8.78 60.21 89.87
C LYS A 1142 10.00 60.07 90.91
N SER A 1143 9.92 59.27 92.02
CA SER A 1143 10.99 58.83 93.03
C SER A 1143 11.18 57.28 93.21
N VAL A 1144 12.24 56.76 93.92
CA VAL A 1144 12.69 55.32 93.91
C VAL A 1144 13.37 54.81 95.23
N SER A 1145 13.39 53.50 95.57
CA SER A 1145 14.20 52.94 96.69
C SER A 1145 15.64 52.54 96.29
N ALA A 1146 16.62 52.70 97.18
CA ALA A 1146 18.04 52.35 96.98
C ALA A 1146 18.22 50.89 96.50
N LYS A 1147 17.50 49.94 97.11
CA LYS A 1147 17.56 48.51 96.76
C LYS A 1147 17.08 48.19 95.33
N GLN A 1148 16.50 49.17 94.61
CA GLN A 1148 15.92 49.01 93.27
C GLN A 1148 16.73 49.68 92.16
N ILE A 1149 17.79 50.44 92.49
CA ILE A 1149 18.62 51.14 91.51
C ILE A 1149 19.63 50.15 90.91
N LYS A 1150 19.44 49.84 89.62
CA LYS A 1150 20.27 48.88 88.87
C LYS A 1150 21.61 49.47 88.46
N VAL A 1151 22.58 48.57 88.28
CA VAL A 1151 23.96 48.88 87.89
C VAL A 1151 24.41 47.89 86.82
N GLU A 1152 24.92 48.41 85.71
CA GLU A 1152 25.53 47.61 84.65
C GLU A 1152 27.04 47.57 84.84
N TYR A 1153 27.48 46.68 85.74
CA TYR A 1153 28.90 46.39 85.93
C TYR A 1153 29.31 45.20 85.05
N ALA A 1154 30.47 45.29 84.39
CA ALA A 1154 30.88 44.36 83.33
C ALA A 1154 31.22 42.92 83.81
N LYS A 1155 31.17 42.64 85.12
CA LYS A 1155 31.38 41.30 85.69
C LYS A 1155 30.11 40.82 86.41
N PRO A 1156 29.67 39.56 86.22
CA PRO A 1156 28.45 39.02 86.82
C PRO A 1156 28.55 38.74 88.33
N TRP A 1157 29.75 38.83 88.91
CA TRP A 1157 29.97 38.74 90.35
C TRP A 1157 31.19 39.57 90.75
N LEU A 1158 31.27 39.93 92.04
CA LEU A 1158 32.33 40.76 92.61
C LEU A 1158 33.25 39.85 93.43
N SER A 1159 34.46 39.60 92.94
CA SER A 1159 35.39 38.58 93.48
C SER A 1159 36.64 39.15 94.17
N THR A 1160 36.97 40.41 93.87
CA THR A 1160 38.13 41.12 94.38
C THR A 1160 37.72 42.50 94.90
N VAL A 1161 38.56 43.12 95.73
CA VAL A 1161 38.29 44.49 96.24
C VAL A 1161 38.09 45.47 95.08
N SER A 1162 38.87 45.36 94.01
CA SER A 1162 38.73 46.20 92.81
C SER A 1162 37.41 45.95 92.04
N ASP A 1163 36.82 44.75 92.11
CA ASP A 1163 35.48 44.51 91.56
C ASP A 1163 34.41 45.22 92.41
N VAL A 1164 34.55 45.16 93.74
CA VAL A 1164 33.62 45.81 94.68
C VAL A 1164 33.71 47.33 94.56
N GLU A 1165 34.91 47.90 94.52
CA GLU A 1165 35.13 49.34 94.29
C GLU A 1165 34.58 49.77 92.94
N GLY A 1166 34.78 48.98 91.88
CA GLY A 1166 34.21 49.24 90.56
C GLY A 1166 32.68 49.20 90.54
N TYR A 1167 32.06 48.20 91.19
CA TYR A 1167 30.60 48.13 91.31
C TYR A 1167 30.03 49.25 92.18
N VAL A 1168 30.74 49.66 93.23
CA VAL A 1168 30.32 50.79 94.09
C VAL A 1168 30.50 52.13 93.37
N GLU A 1169 31.51 52.29 92.51
CA GLU A 1169 31.62 53.42 91.57
C GLU A 1169 30.42 53.48 90.62
N GLU A 1170 30.07 52.36 89.96
CA GLU A 1170 28.91 52.32 89.06
C GLU A 1170 27.55 52.39 89.81
N TYR A 1171 27.44 51.89 91.04
CA TYR A 1171 26.26 52.07 91.90
C TYR A 1171 26.12 53.54 92.32
N LYS A 1172 27.21 54.19 92.71
CA LYS A 1172 27.26 55.64 92.99
C LYS A 1172 26.91 56.46 91.75
N LYS A 1173 27.39 56.10 90.56
CA LYS A 1173 26.96 56.72 89.30
C LYS A 1173 25.47 56.52 89.05
N ALA A 1174 24.94 55.31 89.22
CA ALA A 1174 23.51 55.02 89.03
C ALA A 1174 22.61 55.77 90.03
N LEU A 1175 23.02 55.89 91.30
CA LEU A 1175 22.36 56.72 92.32
C LEU A 1175 22.36 58.20 91.92
N LEU A 1176 23.50 58.75 91.52
CA LEU A 1176 23.63 60.14 91.09
C LEU A 1176 22.87 60.42 89.78
N GLN A 1177 22.83 59.46 88.87
CA GLN A 1177 22.05 59.53 87.63
C GLN A 1177 20.55 59.49 87.92
N ALA A 1178 20.09 58.65 88.86
CA ALA A 1178 18.70 58.67 89.32
C ALA A 1178 18.32 60.02 89.95
N ILE A 1179 19.22 60.66 90.70
CA ILE A 1179 19.00 62.00 91.26
C ILE A 1179 18.97 63.07 90.15
N ASN A 1180 19.86 62.99 89.15
CA ASN A 1180 19.84 63.89 87.98
C ASN A 1180 18.59 63.71 87.10
N ASP A 1181 18.01 62.50 87.05
CA ASP A 1181 16.69 62.23 86.46
C ASP A 1181 15.51 62.75 87.34
N GLY A 1182 15.80 63.37 88.50
CA GLY A 1182 14.82 63.98 89.40
C GLY A 1182 14.22 63.06 90.47
N LYS A 1183 14.93 62.00 90.90
CA LYS A 1183 14.39 60.95 91.80
C LYS A 1183 15.07 60.95 93.18
N ASN A 1184 14.26 61.01 94.26
CA ASN A 1184 14.71 60.83 95.65
C ASN A 1184 14.78 59.34 96.07
N ILE A 1185 15.55 59.02 97.12
CA ILE A 1185 15.99 57.64 97.44
C ILE A 1185 15.66 57.19 98.88
N GLN A 1186 14.98 56.04 99.04
CA GLN A 1186 14.62 55.40 100.32
C GLN A 1186 15.48 54.14 100.61
N LEU A 1187 15.98 53.98 101.85
CA LEU A 1187 16.78 52.84 102.32
C LEU A 1187 15.95 51.57 102.60
#